data_AF-A0A9R0TPL6-F1
#
_entry.id   AF-A0A9R0TPL6-F1
#
_cell.length_a   1.000
_cell.length_b   1.000
_cell.length_c   1.000
_cell.angle_alpha   90.00
_cell.angle_beta   90.00
_cell.angle_gamma   90.00
#
_symmetry.space_group_name_H-M   'P 1'
#
loop_
_entity.id
_entity.type
_entity.pdbx_description
1 polymer ?
#
loop_
_entity_poly.entity_id
_entity_poly.type
_entity_poly.pdbx_seq_one_letter_code
_entity_poly.pdbx_strand_id
1 'polypeptide(L)'
;MLPRKREIVAGEVEDLQKKTRAGEGEATREEGDAAMAGRGNEIDEDLHSRQLAVYGRETMKRLFGSNVLVSGLQGLGAEIAKNLVLAGVKSVTLHDDGNVELWDLSSNFFLSENDVGQNRAQACVQKLQELNNAVLVSALTGDLTKEHLSKFQAVVFTDISLDKAIEFDDYCHSHQPPIAFIKSEVRGLFGSVFCDFGPEFTVLDVDGEEPHTGIVASISNDNPALVSCVDDERLEFQDGDLVVFSEVHGMTELNDGKPRKVKNARPYSFFLEEDTSSFGAYVRGGIVTQVKPPKVIKFKPLKEAMSEPGEFLMSDFSKFERPPLLHLAFQALDKFRTELSRFPVAGSTDDVQRVIEYAISINDTLGDRKLEEIDKKLLHHFASGSRAVLNPMAAMFGGIVGQEVVKACSGKFHPLYQFFYFDSVESLPVDPLEPGDLKPKNSRYDAQISVFGSTLQNKLEEAKIFMVGSGALGCEFLKNLALMGISCSQNGNLTVTDDDVIEKSNLSRQFLFRDWNIGQPKSTVAATAAMVINPKLHVEALQNRASPETENVFNDAFWENLDAVVNALDNVTARMYIDSRCVYFQKPLLESGTLGAKCNTQMVIPHLTENYGASRDPPEKQAPMCTVHSFPHNIDHCLTWARSEFEGLLEKTPTEVNAFLSNPTTYISAARTAGDAQARDQLERVIECLDRDKCETFQDSITWARLKFEDYFSNRVKQLTFTFPEDSMTSSGAPFWSAPKRFPRPVEFSSSDPSQLSFILAAAILRAETFGIPISEWAKTPNKLAAEAVDKVIVPDFQPKQGVKIVTDEKATSLSSASVDDAAVIEELIAKLEEVSKTLPSGFHMNPIQFEKAFT
;
A
#
# COMPACT_ATOMS: atom_id res chain seq x y z
N MET A 1 -36.62 -5.11 5.71
CA MET A 1 -37.45 -4.85 4.52
C MET A 1 -36.75 -3.79 3.68
N LEU A 2 -36.12 -4.21 2.59
CA LEU A 2 -35.40 -3.34 1.65
C LEU A 2 -36.30 -3.06 0.44
N PRO A 3 -36.22 -1.89 -0.21
CA PRO A 3 -37.06 -1.59 -1.36
C PRO A 3 -36.68 -2.49 -2.56
N ARG A 4 -37.70 -3.02 -3.23
CA ARG A 4 -37.56 -3.87 -4.43
C ARG A 4 -36.84 -3.11 -5.55
N LYS A 5 -35.94 -3.82 -6.25
CA LYS A 5 -35.41 -3.44 -7.57
C LYS A 5 -36.56 -2.94 -8.46
N ARG A 6 -36.42 -1.74 -9.03
CA ARG A 6 -37.23 -1.34 -10.20
C ARG A 6 -36.78 -2.21 -11.37
N GLU A 7 -37.65 -3.09 -11.83
CA GLU A 7 -37.54 -3.69 -13.16
C GLU A 7 -37.75 -2.57 -14.19
N ILE A 8 -36.73 -2.30 -15.00
CA ILE A 8 -36.84 -1.42 -16.16
C ILE A 8 -37.36 -2.30 -17.31
N VAL A 9 -38.62 -2.08 -17.70
CA VAL A 9 -39.22 -2.72 -18.88
C VAL A 9 -38.64 -2.06 -20.13
N ALA A 10 -38.25 -2.88 -21.10
CA ALA A 10 -37.52 -2.54 -22.33
C ALA A 10 -38.25 -1.60 -23.34
N GLY A 11 -39.17 -0.75 -22.89
CA GLY A 11 -39.98 0.13 -23.75
C GLY A 11 -39.86 1.63 -23.47
N GLU A 12 -39.21 2.08 -22.39
CA GLU A 12 -39.17 3.51 -22.02
C GLU A 12 -37.85 4.22 -22.37
N VAL A 13 -36.90 3.54 -23.01
CA VAL A 13 -35.59 4.13 -23.40
C VAL A 13 -35.63 4.83 -24.76
N GLU A 14 -36.62 4.55 -25.62
CA GLU A 14 -36.68 5.14 -26.97
C GLU A 14 -37.30 6.55 -27.05
N ASP A 15 -38.07 6.98 -26.05
CA ASP A 15 -38.80 8.26 -26.11
C ASP A 15 -38.08 9.44 -25.43
N LEU A 16 -37.03 9.16 -24.64
CA LEU A 16 -36.15 10.18 -24.04
C LEU A 16 -34.95 10.55 -24.95
N GLN A 17 -34.61 9.72 -25.94
CA GLN A 17 -33.52 10.00 -26.89
C GLN A 17 -33.95 10.80 -28.13
N LYS A 18 -35.26 10.93 -28.40
CA LYS A 18 -35.77 11.65 -29.59
C LYS A 18 -36.09 13.13 -29.38
N LYS A 19 -36.11 13.64 -28.13
CA LYS A 19 -36.45 15.05 -27.85
C LYS A 19 -35.25 16.00 -27.67
N THR A 20 -34.02 15.49 -27.71
CA THR A 20 -32.79 16.29 -27.54
C THR A 20 -32.02 16.54 -28.84
N ARG A 21 -32.58 16.16 -30.00
CA ARG A 21 -32.00 16.40 -31.34
C ARG A 21 -32.93 17.24 -32.21
N ALA A 22 -33.11 18.51 -31.86
CA ALA A 22 -33.54 19.54 -32.80
C ALA A 22 -33.25 20.94 -32.25
N GLY A 23 -32.22 21.59 -32.78
CA GLY A 23 -31.99 23.03 -32.63
C GLY A 23 -30.69 23.37 -31.90
N GLU A 24 -29.84 24.15 -32.59
CA GLU A 24 -28.63 24.83 -32.11
C GLU A 24 -27.41 23.89 -31.93
N GLY A 25 -26.26 24.04 -32.57
CA GLY A 25 -25.67 25.06 -33.43
C GLY A 25 -24.16 24.75 -33.40
N GLU A 26 -23.55 24.62 -34.57
CA GLU A 26 -22.29 23.91 -34.86
C GLU A 26 -20.99 24.54 -34.31
N ALA A 27 -21.04 25.29 -33.21
CA ALA A 27 -19.89 26.05 -32.66
C ALA A 27 -19.40 25.59 -31.27
N THR A 28 -20.07 24.63 -30.60
CA THR A 28 -19.70 24.18 -29.24
C THR A 28 -19.00 22.82 -29.18
N ARG A 29 -18.76 22.17 -30.33
CA ARG A 29 -18.06 20.87 -30.38
C ARG A 29 -16.54 20.98 -30.30
N GLU A 30 -15.95 22.08 -30.79
CA GLU A 30 -14.49 22.27 -30.71
C GLU A 30 -14.03 22.68 -29.31
N GLU A 31 -14.85 23.40 -28.53
CA GLU A 31 -14.50 23.75 -27.14
C GLU A 31 -14.72 22.58 -26.15
N GLY A 32 -15.67 21.67 -26.44
CA GLY A 32 -15.91 20.46 -25.64
C GLY A 32 -14.81 19.40 -25.81
N ASP A 33 -14.30 19.23 -27.04
CA ASP A 33 -13.17 18.33 -27.31
C ASP A 33 -11.83 18.92 -26.82
N ALA A 34 -11.66 20.25 -26.84
CA ALA A 34 -10.50 20.92 -26.23
C ALA A 34 -10.50 20.84 -24.69
N ALA A 35 -11.68 20.88 -24.04
CA ALA A 35 -11.80 20.74 -22.60
C ALA A 35 -11.57 19.29 -22.09
N MET A 36 -11.85 18.27 -22.92
CA MET A 36 -11.49 16.87 -22.62
C MET A 36 -10.02 16.56 -22.93
N ALA A 37 -9.44 17.16 -23.98
CA ALA A 37 -8.02 16.97 -24.30
C ALA A 37 -7.06 17.60 -23.26
N GLY A 38 -7.54 18.55 -22.45
CA GLY A 38 -6.75 19.27 -21.44
C GLY A 38 -6.64 18.62 -20.06
N ARG A 39 -7.39 17.55 -19.75
CA ARG A 39 -7.37 16.87 -18.44
C ARG A 39 -6.54 15.58 -18.38
N GLY A 40 -5.94 15.16 -19.51
CA GLY A 40 -5.32 13.84 -19.66
C GLY A 40 -3.97 13.60 -18.96
N ASN A 41 -3.61 14.36 -17.92
CA ASN A 41 -2.29 14.26 -17.28
C ASN A 41 -2.26 14.44 -15.75
N GLU A 42 -3.41 14.65 -15.10
CA GLU A 42 -3.47 14.75 -13.63
C GLU A 42 -3.80 13.39 -13.02
N ILE A 43 -2.95 12.94 -12.09
CA ILE A 43 -3.16 11.71 -11.33
C ILE A 43 -4.33 11.94 -10.38
N ASP A 44 -5.34 11.06 -10.39
CA ASP A 44 -6.36 11.04 -9.35
C ASP A 44 -5.71 10.56 -8.04
N GLU A 45 -5.24 11.52 -7.23
CA GLU A 45 -4.53 11.25 -5.98
C GLU A 45 -5.41 10.57 -4.94
N ASP A 46 -6.73 10.76 -4.99
CA ASP A 46 -7.65 10.11 -4.05
C ASP A 46 -7.75 8.61 -4.34
N LEU A 47 -7.90 8.25 -5.63
CA LEU A 47 -7.94 6.85 -6.06
C LEU A 47 -6.58 6.19 -5.84
N HIS A 48 -5.50 6.83 -6.28
CA HIS A 48 -4.17 6.23 -6.32
C HIS A 48 -3.30 6.52 -5.09
N SER A 49 -3.82 7.16 -4.04
CA SER A 49 -3.07 7.60 -2.85
C SER A 49 -2.04 6.58 -2.33
N ARG A 50 -2.47 5.32 -2.17
CA ARG A 50 -1.59 4.26 -1.65
C ARG A 50 -0.59 3.73 -2.66
N GLN A 51 -0.94 3.68 -3.94
CA GLN A 51 0.00 3.31 -5.01
C GLN A 51 1.03 4.42 -5.22
N LEU A 52 0.63 5.68 -5.08
CA LEU A 52 1.51 6.83 -5.21
C LEU A 52 2.62 6.83 -4.17
N ALA A 53 2.32 6.40 -2.95
CA ALA A 53 3.30 6.23 -1.87
C ALA A 53 4.34 5.12 -2.15
N VAL A 54 4.04 4.16 -3.04
CA VAL A 54 4.94 3.05 -3.40
C VAL A 54 5.74 3.38 -4.65
N TYR A 55 5.07 3.90 -5.66
CA TYR A 55 5.66 4.10 -6.98
C TYR A 55 6.23 5.50 -7.18
N GLY A 56 5.60 6.51 -6.60
CA GLY A 56 5.89 7.92 -6.85
C GLY A 56 5.23 8.45 -8.13
N ARG A 57 5.11 9.78 -8.19
CA ARG A 57 4.39 10.50 -9.27
C ARG A 57 4.96 10.21 -10.66
N GLU A 58 6.28 10.17 -10.79
CA GLU A 58 6.95 9.99 -12.09
C GLU A 58 6.70 8.58 -12.65
N THR A 59 6.81 7.55 -11.82
CA THR A 59 6.52 6.16 -12.20
C THR A 59 5.07 5.99 -12.63
N MET A 60 4.12 6.57 -11.89
CA MET A 60 2.70 6.48 -12.26
C MET A 60 2.40 7.17 -13.59
N LYS A 61 2.99 8.35 -13.86
CA LYS A 61 2.83 9.03 -15.17
C LYS A 61 3.26 8.17 -16.35
N ARG A 62 4.40 7.48 -16.22
CA ARG A 62 4.90 6.56 -17.26
C ARG A 62 3.96 5.38 -17.46
N LEU A 63 3.48 4.81 -16.35
CA LEU A 63 2.55 3.71 -16.37
C LEU A 63 1.23 4.08 -17.07
N PHE A 64 0.68 5.25 -16.76
CA PHE A 64 -0.55 5.79 -17.36
C PHE A 64 -0.42 6.06 -18.87
N GLY A 65 0.80 6.16 -19.38
CA GLY A 65 1.11 6.26 -20.81
C GLY A 65 1.31 4.92 -21.53
N SER A 66 1.34 3.79 -20.81
CA SER A 66 1.78 2.49 -21.34
C SER A 66 0.63 1.60 -21.79
N ASN A 67 0.73 1.03 -22.99
CA ASN A 67 -0.20 0.06 -23.56
C ASN A 67 0.39 -1.34 -23.38
N VAL A 68 -0.40 -2.25 -22.84
CA VAL A 68 0.05 -3.61 -22.50
C VAL A 68 -0.84 -4.65 -23.18
N LEU A 69 -0.21 -5.72 -23.69
CA LEU A 69 -0.90 -6.90 -24.19
C LEU A 69 -0.80 -8.04 -23.17
N VAL A 70 -1.92 -8.72 -22.90
CA VAL A 70 -1.96 -9.97 -22.14
C VAL A 70 -2.56 -11.06 -23.02
N SER A 71 -1.74 -12.06 -23.37
CA SER A 71 -2.09 -13.18 -24.26
C SER A 71 -2.21 -14.49 -23.49
N GLY A 72 -3.42 -15.05 -23.48
CA GLY A 72 -3.87 -16.20 -22.70
C GLY A 72 -4.70 -15.73 -21.50
N LEU A 73 -6.00 -15.99 -21.49
CA LEU A 73 -6.98 -15.53 -20.51
C LEU A 73 -7.59 -16.70 -19.69
N GLN A 74 -6.74 -17.64 -19.32
CA GLN A 74 -6.99 -18.54 -18.17
C GLN A 74 -6.82 -17.74 -16.85
N GLY A 75 -6.79 -18.40 -15.70
CA GLY A 75 -6.66 -17.71 -14.39
C GLY A 75 -5.44 -16.80 -14.27
N LEU A 76 -4.27 -17.23 -14.77
CA LEU A 76 -3.04 -16.43 -14.69
C LEU A 76 -3.16 -15.10 -15.48
N GLY A 77 -3.66 -15.15 -16.71
CA GLY A 77 -3.87 -13.94 -17.51
C GLY A 77 -4.91 -13.01 -16.92
N ALA A 78 -5.99 -13.57 -16.35
CA ALA A 78 -7.01 -12.78 -15.65
C ALA A 78 -6.43 -12.01 -14.44
N GLU A 79 -5.57 -12.65 -13.65
CA GLU A 79 -4.87 -12.01 -12.53
C GLU A 79 -3.93 -10.89 -12.97
N ILE A 80 -3.14 -11.15 -14.02
CA ILE A 80 -2.25 -10.14 -14.60
C ILE A 80 -3.06 -8.95 -15.09
N ALA A 81 -4.11 -9.20 -15.89
CA ALA A 81 -4.97 -8.14 -16.41
C ALA A 81 -5.64 -7.33 -15.29
N LYS A 82 -6.15 -7.98 -14.23
CA LYS A 82 -6.70 -7.30 -13.05
C LYS A 82 -5.68 -6.33 -12.46
N ASN A 83 -4.46 -6.80 -12.18
CA ASN A 83 -3.43 -5.99 -11.55
C ASN A 83 -3.03 -4.79 -12.42
N LEU A 84 -2.92 -4.97 -13.75
CA LEU A 84 -2.57 -3.89 -14.68
C LEU A 84 -3.66 -2.81 -14.78
N VAL A 85 -4.93 -3.23 -14.83
CA VAL A 85 -6.07 -2.29 -14.85
C VAL A 85 -6.13 -1.49 -13.55
N LEU A 86 -5.93 -2.14 -12.39
CA LEU A 86 -5.89 -1.47 -11.09
C LEU A 86 -4.66 -0.56 -10.91
N ALA A 87 -3.53 -0.92 -11.53
CA ALA A 87 -2.33 -0.09 -11.53
C ALA A 87 -2.47 1.16 -12.41
N GLY A 88 -3.46 1.19 -13.31
CA GLY A 88 -3.82 2.36 -14.10
C GLY A 88 -3.02 2.51 -15.40
N VAL A 89 -2.60 1.42 -16.05
CA VAL A 89 -1.96 1.52 -17.37
C VAL A 89 -2.85 2.25 -18.40
N LYS A 90 -2.29 2.77 -19.49
CA LYS A 90 -3.10 3.45 -20.53
C LYS A 90 -4.18 2.53 -21.11
N SER A 91 -3.78 1.32 -21.49
CA SER A 91 -4.68 0.33 -22.04
C SER A 91 -4.17 -1.10 -21.79
N VAL A 92 -5.11 -2.01 -21.63
CA VAL A 92 -4.87 -3.45 -21.58
C VAL A 92 -5.62 -4.09 -22.75
N THR A 93 -4.87 -4.68 -23.68
CA THR A 93 -5.44 -5.51 -24.73
C THR A 93 -5.34 -6.98 -24.33
N LEU A 94 -6.46 -7.68 -24.35
CA LEU A 94 -6.58 -9.09 -24.05
C LEU A 94 -6.53 -9.89 -25.34
N HIS A 95 -5.80 -11.00 -25.36
CA HIS A 95 -5.77 -11.91 -26.50
C HIS A 95 -5.93 -13.34 -26.01
N ASP A 96 -6.89 -14.07 -26.58
CA ASP A 96 -7.05 -15.52 -26.40
C ASP A 96 -7.88 -16.04 -27.59
N ASP A 97 -7.50 -17.18 -28.15
CA ASP A 97 -8.19 -17.84 -29.26
C ASP A 97 -9.16 -18.93 -28.80
N GLY A 98 -9.03 -19.36 -27.54
CA GLY A 98 -9.83 -20.39 -26.91
C GLY A 98 -11.19 -19.92 -26.42
N ASN A 99 -12.09 -20.89 -26.29
CA ASN A 99 -13.38 -20.71 -25.65
C ASN A 99 -13.31 -21.06 -24.16
N VAL A 100 -14.22 -20.48 -23.39
CA VAL A 100 -14.41 -20.75 -21.97
C VAL A 100 -14.85 -22.21 -21.79
N GLU A 101 -14.12 -22.95 -20.98
CA GLU A 101 -14.47 -24.28 -20.48
C GLU A 101 -14.78 -24.23 -18.98
N LEU A 102 -15.50 -25.23 -18.45
CA LEU A 102 -15.66 -25.38 -16.99
C LEU A 102 -14.31 -25.49 -16.26
N TRP A 103 -13.28 -25.98 -16.95
CA TRP A 103 -11.91 -26.05 -16.44
C TRP A 103 -11.34 -24.66 -16.08
N ASP A 104 -11.69 -23.62 -16.85
CA ASP A 104 -11.18 -22.26 -16.66
C ASP A 104 -11.72 -21.61 -15.38
N LEU A 105 -12.92 -22.01 -14.94
CA LEU A 105 -13.59 -21.48 -13.74
C LEU A 105 -12.91 -21.88 -12.42
N SER A 106 -11.93 -22.79 -12.47
CA SER A 106 -11.09 -23.12 -11.32
C SER A 106 -10.15 -21.97 -10.91
N SER A 107 -9.85 -21.04 -11.83
CA SER A 107 -8.94 -19.93 -11.54
C SER A 107 -9.27 -18.60 -12.18
N ASN A 108 -10.10 -18.55 -13.23
CA ASN A 108 -10.55 -17.29 -13.79
C ASN A 108 -11.83 -16.80 -13.09
N PHE A 109 -11.66 -15.84 -12.17
CA PHE A 109 -12.75 -15.24 -11.37
C PHE A 109 -13.64 -14.26 -12.16
N PHE A 110 -13.28 -13.92 -13.40
CA PHE A 110 -14.16 -13.17 -14.29
C PHE A 110 -15.10 -14.06 -15.10
N LEU A 111 -14.91 -15.38 -15.10
CA LEU A 111 -15.77 -16.27 -15.88
C LEU A 111 -16.85 -16.91 -15.01
N SER A 112 -18.02 -17.14 -15.61
CA SER A 112 -19.15 -17.84 -15.00
C SER A 112 -19.57 -19.02 -15.87
N GLU A 113 -20.42 -19.90 -15.35
CA GLU A 113 -20.94 -21.04 -16.13
C GLU A 113 -21.74 -20.60 -17.37
N ASN A 114 -22.29 -19.38 -17.36
CA ASN A 114 -23.00 -18.80 -18.50
C ASN A 114 -22.05 -18.34 -19.63
N ASP A 115 -20.75 -18.21 -19.34
CA ASP A 115 -19.75 -17.77 -20.31
C ASP A 115 -19.18 -18.94 -21.11
N VAL A 116 -19.47 -20.20 -20.72
CA VAL A 116 -18.98 -21.42 -21.38
C VAL A 116 -19.31 -21.41 -22.87
N GLY A 117 -18.29 -21.64 -23.70
CA GLY A 117 -18.37 -21.62 -25.16
C GLY A 117 -18.16 -20.24 -25.79
N GLN A 118 -18.15 -19.15 -25.03
CA GLN A 118 -17.73 -17.83 -25.52
C GLN A 118 -16.19 -17.73 -25.55
N ASN A 119 -15.65 -16.79 -26.31
CA ASN A 119 -14.20 -16.53 -26.29
C ASN A 119 -13.76 -15.96 -24.93
N ARG A 120 -12.65 -16.48 -24.36
CA ARG A 120 -12.20 -16.10 -23.00
C ARG A 120 -11.83 -14.63 -22.89
N ALA A 121 -11.11 -14.08 -23.87
CA ALA A 121 -10.70 -12.67 -23.85
C ALA A 121 -11.93 -11.75 -23.92
N GLN A 122 -12.85 -12.03 -24.85
CA GLN A 122 -14.07 -11.25 -25.01
C GLN A 122 -14.97 -11.27 -23.77
N ALA A 123 -15.10 -12.43 -23.10
CA ALA A 123 -15.90 -12.59 -21.89
C ALA A 123 -15.36 -11.78 -20.69
N CYS A 124 -14.05 -11.50 -20.66
CA CYS A 124 -13.41 -10.75 -19.56
C CYS A 124 -13.48 -9.23 -19.71
N VAL A 125 -13.66 -8.69 -20.93
CA VAL A 125 -13.51 -7.25 -21.22
C VAL A 125 -14.35 -6.37 -20.32
N GLN A 126 -15.66 -6.62 -20.25
CA GLN A 126 -16.58 -5.75 -19.49
C GLN A 126 -16.26 -5.77 -17.99
N LYS A 127 -15.98 -6.95 -17.43
CA LYS A 127 -15.74 -7.11 -15.99
C LYS A 127 -14.41 -6.47 -15.56
N LEU A 128 -13.39 -6.50 -16.44
CA LEU A 128 -12.13 -5.79 -16.24
C LEU A 128 -12.31 -4.28 -16.39
N GLN A 129 -13.07 -3.82 -17.40
CA GLN A 129 -13.32 -2.39 -17.63
C GLN A 129 -13.95 -1.70 -16.41
N GLU A 130 -14.82 -2.41 -15.67
CA GLU A 130 -15.45 -1.90 -14.45
C GLU A 130 -14.50 -1.71 -13.26
N LEU A 131 -13.29 -2.29 -13.29
CA LEU A 131 -12.30 -2.09 -12.21
C LEU A 131 -11.69 -0.70 -12.22
N ASN A 132 -11.47 -0.14 -13.41
CA ASN A 132 -10.89 1.18 -13.59
C ASN A 132 -11.33 1.78 -14.93
N ASN A 133 -12.24 2.76 -14.87
CA ASN A 133 -12.78 3.41 -16.06
C ASN A 133 -11.76 4.28 -16.82
N ALA A 134 -10.61 4.59 -16.21
CA ALA A 134 -9.53 5.33 -16.86
C ALA A 134 -8.67 4.44 -17.79
N VAL A 135 -8.71 3.12 -17.61
CA VAL A 135 -7.94 2.17 -18.42
C VAL A 135 -8.81 1.63 -19.56
N LEU A 136 -8.31 1.74 -20.79
CA LEU A 136 -9.02 1.16 -21.94
C LEU A 136 -8.79 -0.36 -22.00
N VAL A 137 -9.85 -1.14 -21.89
CA VAL A 137 -9.79 -2.61 -22.02
C VAL A 137 -10.40 -3.05 -23.35
N SER A 138 -9.67 -3.87 -24.12
CA SER A 138 -10.17 -4.41 -25.40
C SER A 138 -9.73 -5.86 -25.60
N ALA A 139 -10.33 -6.57 -26.56
CA ALA A 139 -9.99 -7.95 -26.89
C ALA A 139 -9.60 -8.12 -28.36
N LEU A 140 -8.66 -9.04 -28.60
CA LEU A 140 -8.27 -9.58 -29.90
C LEU A 140 -8.55 -11.10 -29.88
N THR A 141 -9.36 -11.58 -30.82
CA THR A 141 -9.88 -12.97 -30.82
C THR A 141 -9.39 -13.80 -32.00
N GLY A 142 -8.28 -13.42 -32.62
CA GLY A 142 -7.70 -14.13 -33.78
C GLY A 142 -6.17 -14.10 -33.72
N ASP A 143 -5.52 -14.72 -34.71
CA ASP A 143 -4.08 -14.93 -34.72
C ASP A 143 -3.28 -13.65 -34.46
N LEU A 144 -2.46 -13.71 -33.41
CA LEU A 144 -1.56 -12.62 -33.08
C LEU A 144 -0.38 -12.58 -34.07
N THR A 145 -0.05 -11.38 -34.54
CA THR A 145 1.07 -11.13 -35.47
C THR A 145 2.07 -10.14 -34.88
N LYS A 146 3.29 -10.09 -35.44
CA LYS A 146 4.35 -9.15 -35.02
C LYS A 146 3.91 -7.68 -35.13
N GLU A 147 3.13 -7.35 -36.16
CA GLU A 147 2.58 -6.00 -36.36
C GLU A 147 1.64 -5.60 -35.22
N HIS A 148 0.91 -6.55 -34.62
CA HIS A 148 0.12 -6.26 -33.43
C HIS A 148 1.02 -5.90 -32.24
N LEU A 149 2.12 -6.62 -32.05
CA LEU A 149 3.05 -6.39 -30.93
C LEU A 149 3.64 -4.98 -30.92
N SER A 150 3.92 -4.41 -32.11
CA SER A 150 4.49 -3.06 -32.27
C SER A 150 3.69 -1.91 -31.62
N LYS A 151 2.45 -2.17 -31.20
CA LYS A 151 1.56 -1.18 -30.57
C LYS A 151 1.74 -1.09 -29.05
N PHE A 152 2.50 -2.01 -28.46
CA PHE A 152 2.60 -2.18 -27.00
C PHE A 152 3.98 -1.84 -26.49
N GLN A 153 4.04 -1.36 -25.24
CA GLN A 153 5.29 -1.16 -24.51
C GLN A 153 5.74 -2.45 -23.83
N ALA A 154 4.78 -3.27 -23.39
CA ALA A 154 5.03 -4.58 -22.80
C ALA A 154 4.02 -5.61 -23.32
N VAL A 155 4.48 -6.83 -23.55
CA VAL A 155 3.66 -7.96 -23.99
C VAL A 155 3.87 -9.15 -23.05
N VAL A 156 2.76 -9.74 -22.60
CA VAL A 156 2.76 -10.84 -21.65
C VAL A 156 2.10 -12.07 -22.29
N PHE A 157 2.78 -13.21 -22.24
CA PHE A 157 2.28 -14.48 -22.75
C PHE A 157 2.15 -15.50 -21.63
N THR A 158 0.94 -16.02 -21.41
CA THR A 158 0.65 -17.01 -20.36
C THR A 158 0.40 -18.42 -20.87
N ASP A 159 0.11 -18.57 -22.16
CA ASP A 159 -0.04 -19.86 -22.85
C ASP A 159 0.39 -19.72 -24.31
N ILE A 160 1.66 -20.02 -24.58
CA ILE A 160 2.27 -19.93 -25.91
C ILE A 160 3.28 -21.08 -26.06
N SER A 161 3.44 -21.62 -27.27
CA SER A 161 4.49 -22.60 -27.55
C SER A 161 5.88 -21.94 -27.51
N LEU A 162 6.90 -22.72 -27.15
CA LEU A 162 8.27 -22.20 -27.07
C LEU A 162 8.76 -21.61 -28.41
N ASP A 163 8.48 -22.28 -29.52
CA ASP A 163 8.88 -21.80 -30.85
C ASP A 163 8.27 -20.43 -31.18
N LYS A 164 6.98 -20.23 -30.87
CA LYS A 164 6.30 -18.97 -31.12
C LYS A 164 6.75 -17.88 -30.14
N ALA A 165 7.02 -18.25 -28.89
CA ALA A 165 7.57 -17.35 -27.89
C ALA A 165 8.93 -16.81 -28.33
N ILE A 166 9.83 -17.68 -28.81
CA ILE A 166 11.14 -17.28 -29.36
C ILE A 166 10.94 -16.32 -30.55
N GLU A 167 10.03 -16.64 -31.47
CA GLU A 167 9.76 -15.79 -32.63
C GLU A 167 9.29 -14.36 -32.25
N PHE A 168 8.46 -14.26 -31.22
CA PHE A 168 7.93 -12.97 -30.74
C PHE A 168 8.92 -12.23 -29.86
N ASP A 169 9.65 -12.92 -29.01
CA ASP A 169 10.72 -12.34 -28.20
C ASP A 169 11.83 -11.74 -29.10
N ASP A 170 12.32 -12.49 -30.10
CA ASP A 170 13.31 -11.99 -31.07
C ASP A 170 12.84 -10.69 -31.76
N TYR A 171 11.54 -10.61 -32.09
CA TYR A 171 10.93 -9.40 -32.65
C TYR A 171 10.88 -8.26 -31.64
N CYS A 172 10.45 -8.53 -30.41
CA CYS A 172 10.33 -7.54 -29.34
C CYS A 172 11.69 -6.97 -28.94
N HIS A 173 12.69 -7.82 -28.78
CA HIS A 173 14.07 -7.47 -28.44
C HIS A 173 14.74 -6.59 -29.50
N SER A 174 14.47 -6.87 -30.78
CA SER A 174 15.05 -6.14 -31.92
C SER A 174 14.24 -4.92 -32.37
N HIS A 175 13.03 -4.71 -31.81
CA HIS A 175 12.19 -3.56 -32.12
C HIS A 175 12.84 -2.24 -31.68
N GLN A 176 12.41 -1.12 -32.27
CA GLN A 176 12.90 0.22 -31.95
C GLN A 176 11.72 1.18 -31.73
N PRO A 177 11.44 1.60 -30.48
CA PRO A 177 12.12 1.18 -29.23
C PRO A 177 11.88 -0.31 -28.90
N PRO A 178 12.72 -0.98 -28.11
CA PRO A 178 12.48 -2.35 -27.69
C PRO A 178 11.12 -2.50 -26.98
N ILE A 179 10.46 -3.64 -27.20
CA ILE A 179 9.21 -4.00 -26.52
C ILE A 179 9.57 -4.96 -25.39
N ALA A 180 9.10 -4.71 -24.17
CA ALA A 180 9.34 -5.64 -23.08
C ALA A 180 8.54 -6.93 -23.28
N PHE A 181 9.22 -8.06 -23.30
CA PHE A 181 8.64 -9.39 -23.45
C PHE A 181 8.65 -10.12 -22.11
N ILE A 182 7.48 -10.65 -21.72
CA ILE A 182 7.34 -11.48 -20.52
C ILE A 182 6.61 -12.77 -20.89
N LYS A 183 7.20 -13.91 -20.56
CA LYS A 183 6.55 -15.21 -20.66
C LYS A 183 6.37 -15.78 -19.26
N SER A 184 5.17 -16.20 -18.91
CA SER A 184 4.90 -16.86 -17.63
C SER A 184 3.98 -18.04 -17.80
N GLU A 185 4.12 -19.06 -16.96
CA GLU A 185 3.22 -20.21 -16.99
C GLU A 185 2.95 -20.69 -15.56
N VAL A 186 1.70 -21.11 -15.30
CA VAL A 186 1.33 -21.88 -14.11
C VAL A 186 0.86 -23.25 -14.55
N ARG A 187 1.47 -24.29 -13.99
CA ARG A 187 1.28 -25.70 -14.33
C ARG A 187 1.12 -26.49 -13.04
N GLY A 188 -0.10 -26.55 -12.52
CA GLY A 188 -0.43 -27.14 -11.23
C GLY A 188 0.23 -26.36 -10.08
N LEU A 189 1.07 -27.06 -9.31
CA LEU A 189 1.84 -26.50 -8.20
C LEU A 189 3.16 -25.85 -8.63
N PHE A 190 3.40 -25.73 -9.93
CA PHE A 190 4.65 -25.21 -10.49
C PHE A 190 4.37 -23.94 -11.31
N GLY A 191 5.33 -23.03 -11.34
CA GLY A 191 5.25 -21.89 -12.23
C GLY A 191 6.62 -21.39 -12.68
N SER A 192 6.61 -20.63 -13.77
CA SER A 192 7.79 -19.99 -14.33
C SER A 192 7.51 -18.57 -14.79
N VAL A 193 8.53 -17.72 -14.75
CA VAL A 193 8.57 -16.40 -15.39
C VAL A 193 9.89 -16.25 -16.12
N PHE A 194 9.83 -15.70 -17.33
CA PHE A 194 10.95 -15.19 -18.10
C PHE A 194 10.69 -13.72 -18.46
N CYS A 195 11.70 -12.87 -18.30
CA CYS A 195 11.64 -11.46 -18.68
C CYS A 195 12.79 -11.10 -19.64
N ASP A 196 12.46 -10.39 -20.72
CA ASP A 196 13.40 -9.72 -21.62
C ASP A 196 12.92 -8.28 -21.87
N PHE A 197 13.62 -7.30 -21.32
CA PHE A 197 13.30 -5.87 -21.50
C PHE A 197 14.18 -5.20 -22.56
N GLY A 198 14.81 -6.00 -23.41
CA GLY A 198 15.61 -5.55 -24.53
C GLY A 198 17.11 -5.47 -24.24
N PRO A 199 17.90 -5.07 -25.26
CA PRO A 199 19.36 -5.09 -25.20
C PRO A 199 19.96 -4.10 -24.20
N GLU A 200 19.22 -3.04 -23.86
CA GLU A 200 19.62 -2.03 -22.89
C GLU A 200 18.40 -1.45 -22.17
N PHE A 201 18.20 -1.83 -20.91
CA PHE A 201 17.12 -1.36 -20.06
C PHE A 201 17.66 -0.54 -18.90
N THR A 202 17.13 0.67 -18.70
CA THR A 202 17.58 1.57 -17.61
C THR A 202 16.62 1.49 -16.42
N VAL A 203 17.13 0.98 -15.31
CA VAL A 203 16.48 1.01 -13.99
C VAL A 203 16.84 2.35 -13.32
N LEU A 204 15.86 3.17 -13.03
CA LEU A 204 16.03 4.48 -12.38
C LEU A 204 16.14 4.39 -10.86
N ASP A 205 15.53 3.35 -10.29
CA ASP A 205 15.56 3.09 -8.85
C ASP A 205 15.51 1.58 -8.65
N VAL A 206 16.52 1.01 -8.01
CA VAL A 206 16.72 -0.44 -7.95
C VAL A 206 15.90 -1.11 -6.86
N ASP A 207 15.72 -0.47 -5.72
CA ASP A 207 15.10 -1.09 -4.53
C ASP A 207 13.81 -0.37 -4.09
N GLY A 208 13.58 0.87 -4.55
CA GLY A 208 12.43 1.70 -4.19
C GLY A 208 12.38 2.19 -2.74
N GLU A 209 13.43 1.98 -1.96
CA GLU A 209 13.60 2.62 -0.65
C GLU A 209 13.89 4.12 -0.83
N GLU A 210 13.47 4.92 0.15
CA GLU A 210 13.79 6.34 0.19
C GLU A 210 15.31 6.55 0.31
N PRO A 211 15.89 7.53 -0.39
CA PRO A 211 17.31 7.84 -0.26
C PRO A 211 17.69 8.13 1.19
N HIS A 212 18.67 7.40 1.71
CA HIS A 212 19.12 7.60 3.09
C HIS A 212 19.65 9.02 3.30
N THR A 213 19.37 9.59 4.47
CA THR A 213 19.84 10.93 4.84
C THR A 213 20.51 10.92 6.21
N GLY A 214 21.40 11.88 6.44
CA GLY A 214 22.08 12.06 7.72
C GLY A 214 22.39 13.53 7.99
N ILE A 215 22.35 13.91 9.26
CA ILE A 215 22.75 15.25 9.70
C ILE A 215 24.25 15.24 9.99
N VAL A 216 25.00 16.08 9.31
CA VAL A 216 26.45 16.18 9.47
C VAL A 216 26.78 16.85 10.81
N ALA A 217 27.64 16.20 11.59
CA ALA A 217 28.22 16.72 12.82
C ALA A 217 29.59 17.37 12.55
N SER A 218 30.45 16.72 11.75
CA SER A 218 31.76 17.24 11.36
C SER A 218 32.28 16.65 10.06
N ILE A 219 33.18 17.39 9.41
CA ILE A 219 33.93 16.96 8.22
C ILE A 219 35.39 17.35 8.39
N SER A 220 36.33 16.40 8.23
CA SER A 220 37.76 16.68 8.29
C SER A 220 38.30 17.21 6.95
N ASN A 221 39.25 18.15 6.98
CA ASN A 221 40.06 18.50 5.80
C ASN A 221 41.19 17.49 5.60
N ASP A 222 40.88 16.33 5.01
CA ASP A 222 41.81 15.21 4.80
C ASP A 222 41.53 14.50 3.46
N ASN A 223 42.36 13.49 3.13
CA ASN A 223 42.24 12.63 1.97
C ASN A 223 42.44 11.15 2.37
N PRO A 224 41.37 10.35 2.55
CA PRO A 224 39.96 10.72 2.39
C PRO A 224 39.39 11.50 3.58
N ALA A 225 38.41 12.37 3.33
CA ALA A 225 37.73 13.13 4.37
C ALA A 225 36.86 12.21 5.26
N LEU A 226 36.97 12.31 6.58
CA LEU A 226 36.06 11.69 7.53
C LEU A 226 34.84 12.59 7.73
N VAL A 227 33.65 12.06 7.45
CA VAL A 227 32.36 12.66 7.76
C VAL A 227 31.78 11.95 8.97
N SER A 228 31.49 12.70 10.03
CA SER A 228 30.75 12.21 11.20
C SER A 228 29.35 12.80 11.18
N CYS A 229 28.33 11.99 11.45
CA CYS A 229 26.93 12.40 11.55
C CYS A 229 26.45 12.36 13.01
N VAL A 230 25.29 12.95 13.27
CA VAL A 230 24.67 12.94 14.61
C VAL A 230 24.31 11.51 15.01
N ASP A 231 24.61 11.15 16.27
CA ASP A 231 24.38 9.82 16.85
C ASP A 231 22.89 9.50 17.17
N ASP A 232 21.94 10.23 16.58
CA ASP A 232 20.49 10.02 16.81
C ASP A 232 19.94 8.90 15.93
N GLU A 233 20.38 8.83 14.67
CA GLU A 233 19.98 7.80 13.74
C GLU A 233 21.19 7.14 13.11
N ARG A 234 21.17 5.82 13.08
CA ARG A 234 22.20 5.04 12.40
C ARG A 234 22.14 5.34 10.91
N LEU A 235 23.26 5.75 10.34
CA LEU A 235 23.46 5.82 8.89
C LEU A 235 23.32 4.43 8.29
N GLU A 236 22.50 4.36 7.25
CA GLU A 236 22.27 3.13 6.48
C GLU A 236 23.09 3.07 5.18
N PHE A 237 24.00 4.03 5.00
CA PHE A 237 24.93 4.02 3.86
C PHE A 237 25.81 2.77 3.82
N GLN A 238 26.11 2.32 2.61
CA GLN A 238 27.02 1.22 2.31
C GLN A 238 28.24 1.72 1.54
N ASP A 239 29.31 0.92 1.56
CA ASP A 239 30.51 1.22 0.77
C ASP A 239 30.19 1.23 -0.72
N GLY A 240 30.53 2.34 -1.37
CA GLY A 240 30.25 2.56 -2.78
C GLY A 240 28.98 3.36 -3.08
N ASP A 241 28.15 3.64 -2.08
CA ASP A 241 27.03 4.57 -2.23
C ASP A 241 27.52 5.95 -2.67
N LEU A 242 26.66 6.64 -3.41
CA LEU A 242 26.88 8.03 -3.80
C LEU A 242 26.07 8.94 -2.89
N VAL A 243 26.65 10.05 -2.46
CA VAL A 243 25.99 11.05 -1.61
C VAL A 243 26.23 12.47 -2.12
N VAL A 244 25.29 13.36 -1.81
CA VAL A 244 25.39 14.81 -2.01
C VAL A 244 25.23 15.53 -0.68
N PHE A 245 25.79 16.74 -0.59
CA PHE A 245 25.70 17.57 0.60
C PHE A 245 24.90 18.84 0.32
N SER A 246 24.23 19.32 1.36
CA SER A 246 23.57 20.62 1.40
C SER A 246 23.75 21.25 2.78
N GLU A 247 23.61 22.56 2.89
CA GLU A 247 23.68 23.29 4.18
C GLU A 247 25.01 23.16 4.95
N VAL A 248 26.11 22.74 4.29
CA VAL A 248 27.44 22.67 4.92
C VAL A 248 28.06 24.05 5.01
N HIS A 249 28.27 24.58 6.21
CA HIS A 249 28.93 25.87 6.41
C HIS A 249 30.42 25.71 6.68
N GLY A 250 31.23 26.60 6.11
CA GLY A 250 32.69 26.61 6.22
C GLY A 250 33.39 25.81 5.12
N MET A 251 32.80 24.69 4.69
CA MET A 251 33.27 23.84 3.58
C MET A 251 32.25 23.85 2.43
N THR A 252 32.04 25.02 1.84
CA THR A 252 30.93 25.27 0.90
C THR A 252 31.05 24.54 -0.44
N GLU A 253 32.25 24.07 -0.79
CA GLU A 253 32.58 23.30 -1.98
C GLU A 253 31.79 21.99 -2.07
N LEU A 254 31.37 21.44 -0.92
CA LEU A 254 30.54 20.25 -0.86
C LEU A 254 29.07 20.50 -1.23
N ASN A 255 28.58 21.74 -1.18
CA ASN A 255 27.19 22.10 -1.51
C ASN A 255 26.94 22.25 -3.03
N ASP A 256 27.84 21.74 -3.88
CA ASP A 256 27.80 21.90 -5.33
C ASP A 256 26.86 20.91 -6.03
N GLY A 257 26.18 20.04 -5.27
CA GLY A 257 25.26 19.02 -5.80
C GLY A 257 25.94 17.85 -6.51
N LYS A 258 27.29 17.76 -6.48
CA LYS A 258 28.00 16.65 -7.11
C LYS A 258 27.97 15.38 -6.25
N PRO A 259 27.58 14.21 -6.81
CA PRO A 259 27.64 12.94 -6.10
C PRO A 259 29.07 12.54 -5.78
N ARG A 260 29.29 12.06 -4.56
CA ARG A 260 30.60 11.62 -4.04
C ARG A 260 30.48 10.25 -3.41
N LYS A 261 31.52 9.44 -3.53
CA LYS A 261 31.47 8.03 -3.14
C LYS A 261 31.81 7.82 -1.67
N VAL A 262 31.02 6.99 -1.00
CA VAL A 262 31.16 6.58 0.41
C VAL A 262 32.18 5.43 0.52
N LYS A 263 33.03 5.48 1.56
CA LYS A 263 34.00 4.45 1.94
C LYS A 263 33.98 4.18 3.44
N ASN A 264 34.25 2.94 3.83
CA ASN A 264 34.30 2.50 5.22
C ASN A 264 33.11 3.01 6.04
N ALA A 265 31.89 2.79 5.54
CA ALA A 265 30.66 3.21 6.18
C ALA A 265 30.52 2.56 7.57
N ARG A 266 30.17 3.38 8.56
CA ARG A 266 29.95 3.02 9.96
C ARG A 266 28.60 3.58 10.41
N PRO A 267 28.07 3.12 11.55
CA PRO A 267 26.76 3.59 12.03
C PRO A 267 26.59 5.11 12.13
N TYR A 268 27.66 5.87 12.37
CA TYR A 268 27.58 7.34 12.56
C TYR A 268 28.67 8.11 11.80
N SER A 269 29.42 7.44 10.94
CA SER A 269 30.50 8.08 10.18
C SER A 269 30.85 7.30 8.92
N PHE A 270 31.46 7.97 7.98
CA PHE A 270 32.01 7.35 6.77
C PHE A 270 33.14 8.23 6.22
N PHE A 271 33.92 7.67 5.31
CA PHE A 271 34.92 8.42 4.57
C PHE A 271 34.40 8.79 3.18
N LEU A 272 34.77 9.97 2.72
CA LEU A 272 34.47 10.46 1.38
C LEU A 272 35.64 10.15 0.45
N GLU A 273 35.39 9.53 -0.70
CA GLU A 273 36.39 9.38 -1.76
C GLU A 273 36.64 10.71 -2.49
N GLU A 274 37.11 11.71 -1.75
CA GLU A 274 37.46 13.04 -2.24
C GLU A 274 38.53 13.67 -1.34
N ASP A 275 39.45 14.43 -1.94
CA ASP A 275 40.47 15.19 -1.23
C ASP A 275 39.92 16.56 -0.81
N THR A 276 39.64 16.71 0.49
CA THR A 276 39.11 17.96 1.06
C THR A 276 40.20 18.84 1.70
N SER A 277 41.48 18.47 1.55
CA SER A 277 42.61 19.20 2.15
C SER A 277 42.73 20.64 1.66
N SER A 278 42.20 20.93 0.47
CA SER A 278 42.20 22.26 -0.16
C SER A 278 40.91 23.05 0.07
N PHE A 279 39.88 22.45 0.70
CA PHE A 279 38.60 23.11 0.91
C PHE A 279 38.63 24.03 2.13
N GLY A 280 37.62 24.89 2.25
CA GLY A 280 37.37 25.61 3.49
C GLY A 280 37.20 24.67 4.70
N ALA A 281 37.55 25.13 5.89
CA ALA A 281 37.39 24.34 7.11
C ALA A 281 35.91 24.24 7.49
N TYR A 282 35.45 23.03 7.81
CA TYR A 282 34.09 22.82 8.29
C TYR A 282 33.81 23.67 9.55
N VAL A 283 32.65 24.31 9.60
CA VAL A 283 32.20 25.13 10.74
C VAL A 283 30.99 24.49 11.43
N ARG A 284 29.89 24.28 10.70
CA ARG A 284 28.62 23.75 11.24
C ARG A 284 27.65 23.32 10.14
N GLY A 285 26.59 22.60 10.55
CA GLY A 285 25.47 22.24 9.68
C GLY A 285 25.83 21.17 8.67
N GLY A 286 24.91 20.91 7.76
CA GLY A 286 25.12 19.93 6.70
C GLY A 286 24.09 18.80 6.76
N ILE A 287 23.53 18.48 5.61
CA ILE A 287 22.72 17.28 5.38
C ILE A 287 23.42 16.51 4.28
N VAL A 288 23.71 15.24 4.54
CA VAL A 288 24.16 14.29 3.54
C VAL A 288 22.95 13.48 3.06
N THR A 289 22.79 13.33 1.75
CA THR A 289 21.68 12.57 1.14
C THR A 289 22.21 11.60 0.10
N GLN A 290 21.75 10.34 0.14
CA GLN A 290 22.09 9.33 -0.85
C GLN A 290 21.59 9.74 -2.24
N VAL A 291 22.36 9.41 -3.26
CA VAL A 291 21.98 9.51 -4.67
C VAL A 291 21.94 8.11 -5.23
N LYS A 292 20.81 7.71 -5.81
CA LYS A 292 20.61 6.40 -6.41
C LYS A 292 20.89 6.51 -7.91
N PRO A 293 22.07 6.06 -8.40
CA PRO A 293 22.39 6.17 -9.81
C PRO A 293 21.53 5.19 -10.63
N PRO A 294 21.12 5.55 -11.86
CA PRO A 294 20.48 4.61 -12.76
C PRO A 294 21.38 3.40 -13.04
N LYS A 295 20.78 2.20 -13.10
CA LYS A 295 21.45 0.94 -13.43
C LYS A 295 20.99 0.46 -14.80
N VAL A 296 21.93 0.19 -15.69
CA VAL A 296 21.64 -0.41 -17.01
C VAL A 296 21.75 -1.92 -16.91
N ILE A 297 20.70 -2.62 -17.36
CA ILE A 297 20.61 -4.09 -17.45
C ILE A 297 20.51 -4.47 -18.93
N LYS A 298 21.21 -5.54 -19.33
CA LYS A 298 21.21 -6.05 -20.70
C LYS A 298 20.59 -7.44 -20.71
N PHE A 299 19.38 -7.57 -21.23
CA PHE A 299 18.69 -8.85 -21.30
C PHE A 299 19.19 -9.67 -22.48
N LYS A 300 19.04 -11.00 -22.38
CA LYS A 300 19.31 -11.92 -23.47
C LYS A 300 17.96 -12.25 -24.12
N PRO A 301 17.87 -12.36 -25.45
CA PRO A 301 16.70 -12.94 -26.09
C PRO A 301 16.45 -14.35 -25.56
N LEU A 302 15.18 -14.75 -25.46
CA LEU A 302 14.71 -16.05 -24.98
C LEU A 302 15.48 -17.20 -25.62
N LYS A 303 15.73 -17.16 -26.93
CA LYS A 303 16.49 -18.21 -27.63
C LYS A 303 17.89 -18.43 -27.05
N GLU A 304 18.60 -17.34 -26.79
CA GLU A 304 19.93 -17.38 -26.18
C GLU A 304 19.82 -17.79 -24.71
N ALA A 305 18.87 -17.21 -23.97
CA ALA A 305 18.64 -17.49 -22.56
C ALA A 305 18.24 -18.95 -22.30
N MET A 306 17.48 -19.59 -23.20
CA MET A 306 17.15 -21.02 -23.10
C MET A 306 18.39 -21.91 -23.24
N SER A 307 19.37 -21.47 -24.04
CA SER A 307 20.62 -22.20 -24.24
C SER A 307 21.63 -21.90 -23.13
N GLU A 308 21.62 -20.68 -22.60
CA GLU A 308 22.53 -20.16 -21.56
C GLU A 308 21.76 -19.32 -20.53
N PRO A 309 21.00 -19.97 -19.63
CA PRO A 309 20.10 -19.27 -18.69
C PRO A 309 20.81 -18.43 -17.64
N GLY A 310 22.14 -18.59 -17.50
CA GLY A 310 22.93 -17.92 -16.48
C GLY A 310 22.58 -18.44 -15.09
N GLU A 311 22.61 -17.55 -14.11
CA GLU A 311 22.18 -17.86 -12.75
C GLU A 311 20.66 -17.74 -12.65
N PHE A 312 20.01 -18.76 -12.08
CA PHE A 312 18.58 -18.73 -11.81
C PHE A 312 18.29 -17.89 -10.57
N LEU A 313 17.22 -17.08 -10.63
CA LEU A 313 16.73 -16.38 -9.46
C LEU A 313 16.12 -17.38 -8.48
N MET A 314 16.67 -17.45 -7.28
CA MET A 314 16.22 -18.37 -6.23
C MET A 314 14.91 -17.89 -5.60
N SER A 315 13.87 -18.72 -5.70
CA SER A 315 12.59 -18.51 -5.02
C SER A 315 12.57 -19.06 -3.59
N ASP A 316 13.28 -20.16 -3.36
CA ASP A 316 13.42 -20.84 -2.08
C ASP A 316 14.84 -21.40 -1.94
N PHE A 317 15.61 -20.87 -0.99
CA PHE A 317 17.00 -21.27 -0.77
C PHE A 317 17.15 -22.72 -0.27
N SER A 318 16.08 -23.35 0.22
CA SER A 318 16.08 -24.77 0.59
C SER A 318 15.94 -25.72 -0.61
N LYS A 319 15.67 -25.18 -1.81
CA LYS A 319 15.37 -25.91 -3.05
C LYS A 319 16.31 -25.50 -4.19
N PHE A 320 17.58 -25.22 -3.90
CA PHE A 320 18.55 -24.66 -4.86
C PHE A 320 18.80 -25.51 -6.11
N GLU A 321 18.55 -26.81 -6.02
CA GLU A 321 18.64 -27.79 -7.11
C GLU A 321 17.42 -27.79 -8.05
N ARG A 322 16.28 -27.21 -7.63
CA ARG A 322 15.03 -27.30 -8.38
C ARG A 322 14.96 -26.41 -9.62
N PRO A 323 15.42 -25.14 -9.64
CA PRO A 323 15.27 -24.29 -10.82
C PRO A 323 15.85 -24.88 -12.12
N PRO A 324 17.06 -25.46 -12.14
CA PRO A 324 17.58 -26.13 -13.34
C PRO A 324 16.72 -27.32 -13.80
N LEU A 325 16.20 -28.12 -12.86
CA LEU A 325 15.33 -29.26 -13.19
C LEU A 325 13.96 -28.80 -13.71
N LEU A 326 13.40 -27.75 -13.12
CA LEU A 326 12.14 -27.15 -13.60
C LEU A 326 12.33 -26.52 -14.98
N HIS A 327 13.47 -25.89 -15.25
CA HIS A 327 13.81 -25.39 -16.59
C HIS A 327 13.75 -26.51 -17.65
N LEU A 328 14.22 -27.72 -17.34
CA LEU A 328 14.07 -28.89 -18.19
C LEU A 328 12.62 -29.39 -18.26
N ALA A 329 11.91 -29.41 -17.12
CA ALA A 329 10.53 -29.89 -17.04
C ALA A 329 9.58 -29.10 -17.95
N PHE A 330 9.68 -27.76 -17.94
CA PHE A 330 8.89 -26.90 -18.81
C PHE A 330 9.20 -27.13 -20.31
N GLN A 331 10.47 -27.35 -20.67
CA GLN A 331 10.84 -27.72 -22.05
C GLN A 331 10.30 -29.10 -22.46
N ALA A 332 10.37 -30.08 -21.56
CA ALA A 332 9.82 -31.41 -21.79
C ALA A 332 8.29 -31.37 -21.98
N LEU A 333 7.58 -30.51 -21.24
CA LEU A 333 6.15 -30.29 -21.42
C LEU A 333 5.84 -29.63 -22.77
N ASP A 334 6.60 -28.62 -23.18
CA ASP A 334 6.43 -27.98 -24.48
C ASP A 334 6.63 -28.98 -25.64
N LYS A 335 7.67 -29.84 -25.54
CA LYS A 335 7.89 -30.94 -26.49
C LYS A 335 6.72 -31.92 -26.51
N PHE A 336 6.22 -32.34 -25.34
CA PHE A 336 5.05 -33.22 -25.23
C PHE A 336 3.83 -32.61 -25.92
N ARG A 337 3.53 -31.33 -25.66
CA ARG A 337 2.40 -30.60 -26.25
C ARG A 337 2.54 -30.49 -27.77
N THR A 338 3.74 -30.25 -28.26
CA THR A 338 4.03 -30.14 -29.69
C THR A 338 3.82 -31.47 -30.40
N GLU A 339 4.28 -32.59 -29.84
CA GLU A 339 4.16 -33.91 -30.47
C GLU A 339 2.75 -34.51 -30.37
N LEU A 340 2.03 -34.27 -29.26
CA LEU A 340 0.76 -34.94 -28.96
C LEU A 340 -0.47 -34.03 -29.04
N SER A 341 -0.28 -32.72 -29.21
CA SER A 341 -1.36 -31.71 -29.31
C SER A 341 -2.32 -31.72 -28.11
N ARG A 342 -1.83 -32.09 -26.93
CA ARG A 342 -2.58 -32.11 -25.66
C ARG A 342 -1.64 -32.00 -24.47
N PHE A 343 -2.21 -31.74 -23.29
CA PHE A 343 -1.49 -31.89 -22.02
C PHE A 343 -1.42 -33.36 -21.58
N PRO A 344 -0.43 -33.72 -20.73
CA PRO A 344 -0.46 -34.94 -19.95
C PRO A 344 -1.78 -35.08 -19.17
N VAL A 345 -2.34 -36.30 -19.14
CA VAL A 345 -3.55 -36.59 -18.36
C VAL A 345 -3.16 -36.87 -16.92
N ALA A 346 -3.83 -36.23 -15.96
CA ALA A 346 -3.60 -36.45 -14.53
C ALA A 346 -3.77 -37.93 -14.15
N GLY A 347 -2.80 -38.45 -13.38
CA GLY A 347 -2.76 -39.87 -12.99
C GLY A 347 -2.37 -40.86 -14.09
N SER A 348 -2.05 -40.40 -15.32
CA SER A 348 -1.58 -41.27 -16.41
C SER A 348 -0.08 -41.59 -16.26
N THR A 349 0.24 -42.84 -15.94
CA THR A 349 1.63 -43.30 -15.83
C THR A 349 2.39 -43.19 -17.16
N ASP A 350 1.71 -43.45 -18.28
CA ASP A 350 2.34 -43.43 -19.61
C ASP A 350 2.71 -42.01 -20.03
N ASP A 351 1.84 -41.03 -19.78
CA ASP A 351 2.12 -39.64 -20.12
C ASP A 351 3.25 -39.08 -19.24
N VAL A 352 3.22 -39.39 -17.93
CA VAL A 352 4.29 -39.02 -17.00
C VAL A 352 5.63 -39.58 -17.47
N GLN A 353 5.67 -40.87 -17.82
CA GLN A 353 6.89 -41.53 -18.27
C GLN A 353 7.45 -40.88 -19.54
N ARG A 354 6.59 -40.46 -20.48
CA ARG A 354 7.02 -39.71 -21.68
C ARG A 354 7.62 -38.36 -21.35
N VAL A 355 7.01 -37.58 -20.44
CA VAL A 355 7.56 -36.28 -20.03
C VAL A 355 8.94 -36.47 -19.38
N ILE A 356 9.10 -37.49 -18.55
CA ILE A 356 10.40 -37.85 -17.94
C ILE A 356 11.42 -38.20 -19.02
N GLU A 357 11.04 -39.02 -20.01
CA GLU A 357 11.93 -39.39 -21.13
C GLU A 357 12.35 -38.18 -21.97
N TYR A 358 11.43 -37.24 -22.23
CA TYR A 358 11.79 -35.98 -22.90
C TYR A 358 12.75 -35.14 -22.06
N ALA A 359 12.52 -35.01 -20.75
CA ALA A 359 13.43 -34.26 -19.87
C ALA A 359 14.84 -34.87 -19.85
N ILE A 360 14.94 -36.21 -19.74
CA ILE A 360 16.22 -36.94 -19.82
C ILE A 360 16.88 -36.70 -21.18
N SER A 361 16.12 -36.87 -22.27
CA SER A 361 16.63 -36.66 -23.63
C SER A 361 17.16 -35.24 -23.85
N ILE A 362 16.50 -34.22 -23.30
CA ILE A 362 16.96 -32.84 -23.39
C ILE A 362 18.22 -32.66 -22.55
N ASN A 363 18.24 -33.17 -21.31
CA ASN A 363 19.39 -33.12 -20.42
C ASN A 363 20.66 -33.74 -21.04
N ASP A 364 20.51 -34.86 -21.74
CA ASP A 364 21.62 -35.54 -22.43
C ASP A 364 22.25 -34.70 -23.55
N THR A 365 21.53 -33.71 -24.10
CA THR A 365 22.06 -32.80 -25.11
C THR A 365 22.85 -31.62 -24.54
N LEU A 366 22.79 -31.39 -23.22
CA LEU A 366 23.40 -30.22 -22.58
C LEU A 366 24.92 -30.34 -22.36
N GLY A 367 25.52 -31.49 -22.67
CA GLY A 367 26.97 -31.71 -22.53
C GLY A 367 27.42 -31.57 -21.07
N ASP A 368 28.40 -30.71 -20.82
CA ASP A 368 28.95 -30.46 -19.47
C ASP A 368 27.97 -29.75 -18.52
N ARG A 369 26.86 -29.21 -19.04
CA ARG A 369 25.82 -28.51 -18.26
C ARG A 369 24.65 -29.41 -17.87
N LYS A 370 24.73 -30.70 -18.18
CA LYS A 370 23.69 -31.65 -17.81
C LYS A 370 23.57 -31.74 -16.29
N LEU A 371 22.36 -31.97 -15.81
CA LEU A 371 22.12 -32.36 -14.43
C LEU A 371 22.59 -33.79 -14.22
N GLU A 372 23.37 -34.03 -13.18
CA GLU A 372 23.85 -35.37 -12.81
C GLU A 372 22.70 -36.24 -12.28
N GLU A 373 21.78 -35.63 -11.54
CA GLU A 373 20.61 -36.27 -10.96
C GLU A 373 19.32 -35.62 -11.49
N ILE A 374 18.36 -36.46 -11.89
CA ILE A 374 17.03 -36.03 -12.32
C ILE A 374 16.02 -36.60 -11.33
N ASP A 375 15.40 -35.73 -10.55
CA ASP A 375 14.32 -36.12 -9.64
C ASP A 375 13.05 -36.47 -10.43
N LYS A 376 12.88 -37.77 -10.70
CA LYS A 376 11.72 -38.33 -11.39
C LYS A 376 10.42 -38.14 -10.61
N LYS A 377 10.47 -38.05 -9.27
CA LYS A 377 9.28 -37.83 -8.45
C LYS A 377 8.76 -36.41 -8.64
N LEU A 378 9.66 -35.42 -8.67
CA LEU A 378 9.29 -34.04 -8.98
C LEU A 378 8.66 -33.94 -10.38
N LEU A 379 9.30 -34.55 -11.39
CA LEU A 379 8.79 -34.59 -12.76
C LEU A 379 7.44 -35.31 -12.87
N HIS A 380 7.20 -36.35 -12.06
CA HIS A 380 5.90 -37.01 -11.98
C HIS A 380 4.81 -36.05 -11.52
N HIS A 381 5.04 -35.33 -10.40
CA HIS A 381 4.07 -34.35 -9.90
C HIS A 381 3.84 -33.22 -10.90
N PHE A 382 4.91 -32.73 -11.53
CA PHE A 382 4.84 -31.71 -12.58
C PHE A 382 3.99 -32.16 -13.76
N ALA A 383 4.28 -33.33 -14.33
CA ALA A 383 3.54 -33.87 -15.48
C ALA A 383 2.06 -34.09 -15.13
N SER A 384 1.77 -34.71 -13.98
CA SER A 384 0.39 -35.01 -13.58
C SER A 384 -0.47 -33.75 -13.38
N GLY A 385 0.10 -32.67 -12.85
CA GLY A 385 -0.61 -31.41 -12.60
C GLY A 385 -0.56 -30.40 -13.75
N SER A 386 0.16 -30.70 -14.84
CA SER A 386 0.57 -29.70 -15.84
C SER A 386 -0.57 -28.99 -16.58
N ARG A 387 -1.75 -29.61 -16.72
CA ARG A 387 -2.93 -28.95 -17.33
C ARG A 387 -3.58 -27.92 -16.40
N ALA A 388 -3.42 -28.06 -15.09
CA ALA A 388 -4.15 -27.24 -14.13
C ALA A 388 -3.54 -25.83 -14.03
N VAL A 389 -4.40 -24.81 -14.00
CA VAL A 389 -4.03 -23.48 -13.52
C VAL A 389 -4.71 -23.30 -12.17
N LEU A 390 -3.95 -23.49 -11.09
CA LEU A 390 -4.46 -23.34 -9.74
C LEU A 390 -4.56 -21.87 -9.37
N ASN A 391 -5.68 -21.47 -8.79
CA ASN A 391 -5.91 -20.07 -8.46
C ASN A 391 -4.86 -19.46 -7.51
N PRO A 392 -4.44 -20.11 -6.40
CA PRO A 392 -3.38 -19.53 -5.55
C PRO A 392 -2.07 -19.28 -6.29
N MET A 393 -1.70 -20.18 -7.20
CA MET A 393 -0.52 -20.03 -8.05
C MET A 393 -0.71 -18.92 -9.09
N ALA A 394 -1.90 -18.83 -9.71
CA ALA A 394 -2.26 -17.75 -10.61
C ALA A 394 -2.23 -16.38 -9.93
N ALA A 395 -2.71 -16.28 -8.69
CA ALA A 395 -2.68 -15.05 -7.91
C ALA A 395 -1.24 -14.62 -7.59
N MET A 396 -0.39 -15.55 -7.14
CA MET A 396 1.02 -15.25 -6.86
C MET A 396 1.78 -14.83 -8.11
N PHE A 397 1.72 -15.62 -9.18
CA PHE A 397 2.41 -15.32 -10.44
C PHE A 397 1.81 -14.10 -11.15
N GLY A 398 0.50 -13.89 -11.04
CA GLY A 398 -0.15 -12.71 -11.61
C GLY A 398 0.21 -11.42 -10.89
N GLY A 399 0.46 -11.48 -9.57
CA GLY A 399 1.07 -10.39 -8.81
C GLY A 399 2.51 -10.10 -9.25
N ILE A 400 3.34 -11.15 -9.34
CA ILE A 400 4.75 -11.04 -9.78
C ILE A 400 4.82 -10.45 -11.20
N VAL A 401 4.10 -11.03 -12.16
CA VAL A 401 4.14 -10.61 -13.57
C VAL A 401 3.51 -9.23 -13.75
N GLY A 402 2.41 -8.93 -13.06
CA GLY A 402 1.85 -7.58 -13.03
C GLY A 402 2.86 -6.55 -12.57
N GLN A 403 3.63 -6.87 -11.51
CA GLN A 403 4.72 -6.02 -11.04
C GLN A 403 5.88 -5.93 -12.06
N GLU A 404 6.27 -7.02 -12.73
CA GLU A 404 7.30 -6.98 -13.79
C GLU A 404 6.90 -6.08 -14.96
N VAL A 405 5.63 -6.05 -15.34
CA VAL A 405 5.13 -5.07 -16.34
C VAL A 405 5.26 -3.64 -15.83
N VAL A 406 4.92 -3.37 -14.56
CA VAL A 406 5.12 -2.04 -13.97
C VAL A 406 6.59 -1.63 -14.03
N LYS A 407 7.52 -2.55 -13.73
CA LYS A 407 8.97 -2.32 -13.84
C LYS A 407 9.35 -2.01 -15.29
N ALA A 408 8.95 -2.84 -16.24
CA ALA A 408 9.22 -2.67 -17.67
C ALA A 408 8.75 -1.32 -18.22
N CYS A 409 7.56 -0.87 -17.81
CA CYS A 409 6.96 0.38 -18.29
C CYS A 409 7.50 1.65 -17.60
N SER A 410 8.20 1.52 -16.47
CA SER A 410 8.59 2.70 -15.66
C SER A 410 10.09 2.83 -15.40
N GLY A 411 10.83 1.73 -15.36
CA GLY A 411 12.21 1.69 -14.87
C GLY A 411 12.33 1.72 -13.34
N LYS A 412 11.23 1.58 -12.58
CA LYS A 412 11.24 1.48 -11.11
C LYS A 412 11.40 0.02 -10.68
N PHE A 413 12.21 -0.22 -9.66
CA PHE A 413 12.65 -1.51 -9.11
C PHE A 413 13.52 -2.36 -10.05
N HIS A 414 14.35 -3.21 -9.45
CA HIS A 414 15.12 -4.20 -10.19
C HIS A 414 14.17 -5.23 -10.84
N PRO A 415 14.24 -5.40 -12.17
CA PRO A 415 13.55 -6.48 -12.86
C PRO A 415 14.00 -7.86 -12.41
N LEU A 416 13.12 -8.84 -12.58
CA LEU A 416 13.51 -10.24 -12.58
C LEU A 416 14.49 -10.49 -13.75
N TYR A 417 15.64 -11.09 -13.45
CA TYR A 417 16.72 -11.30 -14.42
C TYR A 417 17.27 -12.73 -14.32
N GLN A 418 16.98 -13.65 -15.25
CA GLN A 418 15.95 -13.56 -16.28
C GLN A 418 14.90 -14.67 -16.18
N PHE A 419 15.24 -15.81 -15.54
CA PHE A 419 14.32 -16.89 -15.23
C PHE A 419 14.04 -16.99 -13.74
N PHE A 420 12.78 -17.23 -13.41
CA PHE A 420 12.31 -17.53 -12.07
C PHE A 420 11.43 -18.77 -12.11
N TYR A 421 11.71 -19.71 -11.22
CA TYR A 421 10.94 -20.93 -11.06
C TYR A 421 10.50 -21.06 -9.62
N PHE A 422 9.26 -21.54 -9.43
CA PHE A 422 8.72 -21.82 -8.11
C PHE A 422 7.88 -23.08 -8.17
N ASP A 423 7.89 -23.81 -7.06
CA ASP A 423 6.93 -24.87 -6.81
C ASP A 423 6.47 -24.89 -5.35
N SER A 424 5.27 -25.41 -5.14
CA SER A 424 4.72 -25.69 -3.81
C SER A 424 4.25 -27.14 -3.72
N VAL A 425 5.14 -28.08 -4.05
CA VAL A 425 4.85 -29.54 -3.98
C VAL A 425 4.48 -29.98 -2.56
N GLU A 426 4.92 -29.25 -1.55
CA GLU A 426 4.57 -29.45 -0.14
C GLU A 426 3.08 -29.25 0.15
N SER A 427 2.34 -28.62 -0.76
CA SER A 427 0.87 -28.48 -0.69
C SER A 427 0.12 -29.77 -1.04
N LEU A 428 0.77 -30.78 -1.62
CA LEU A 428 0.12 -32.06 -1.91
C LEU A 428 -0.26 -32.78 -0.61
N PRO A 429 -1.37 -33.55 -0.60
CA PRO A 429 -1.72 -34.39 0.53
C PRO A 429 -0.58 -35.37 0.89
N VAL A 430 -0.43 -35.62 2.19
CA VAL A 430 0.57 -36.58 2.71
C VAL A 430 0.25 -38.00 2.24
N ASP A 431 -1.05 -38.33 2.18
CA ASP A 431 -1.52 -39.61 1.69
C ASP A 431 -1.48 -39.67 0.15
N PRO A 432 -1.06 -40.79 -0.45
CA PRO A 432 -1.05 -40.95 -1.91
C PRO A 432 -2.45 -40.75 -2.52
N LEU A 433 -2.49 -40.02 -3.63
CA LEU A 433 -3.73 -39.80 -4.38
C LEU A 433 -4.06 -41.03 -5.22
N GLU A 434 -5.27 -41.55 -5.05
CA GLU A 434 -5.78 -42.61 -5.90
C GLU A 434 -6.07 -42.09 -7.32
N PRO A 435 -5.72 -42.81 -8.40
CA PRO A 435 -5.96 -42.37 -9.77
C PRO A 435 -7.44 -42.08 -10.08
N GLY A 436 -8.36 -42.71 -9.34
CA GLY A 436 -9.80 -42.44 -9.43
C GLY A 436 -10.18 -41.04 -8.94
N ASP A 437 -9.47 -40.51 -7.94
CA ASP A 437 -9.75 -39.22 -7.31
C ASP A 437 -9.34 -38.04 -8.18
N LEU A 438 -8.41 -38.23 -9.12
CA LEU A 438 -7.90 -37.22 -10.03
C LEU A 438 -8.78 -37.02 -11.29
N LYS A 439 -9.79 -37.86 -11.47
CA LYS A 439 -10.66 -37.82 -12.66
C LYS A 439 -11.54 -36.56 -12.65
N PRO A 440 -11.67 -35.85 -13.78
CA PRO A 440 -12.61 -34.75 -13.91
C PRO A 440 -14.03 -35.16 -13.57
N LYS A 441 -14.76 -34.31 -12.85
CA LYS A 441 -16.15 -34.52 -12.42
C LYS A 441 -17.15 -33.71 -13.22
N ASN A 442 -16.71 -33.05 -14.31
CA ASN A 442 -17.49 -32.07 -15.06
C ASN A 442 -17.95 -30.94 -14.13
N SER A 443 -17.00 -30.44 -13.35
CA SER A 443 -17.21 -29.41 -12.34
C SER A 443 -16.27 -28.24 -12.57
N ARG A 444 -16.63 -27.06 -12.04
CA ARG A 444 -15.75 -25.89 -12.04
C ARG A 444 -14.44 -26.10 -11.27
N TYR A 445 -14.30 -27.18 -10.50
CA TYR A 445 -13.11 -27.49 -9.70
C TYR A 445 -12.21 -28.54 -10.36
N ASP A 446 -12.49 -28.95 -11.60
CA ASP A 446 -11.80 -30.08 -12.24
C ASP A 446 -10.28 -29.86 -12.37
N ALA A 447 -9.82 -28.62 -12.56
CA ALA A 447 -8.39 -28.34 -12.55
C ALA A 447 -7.75 -28.58 -11.17
N GLN A 448 -8.42 -28.15 -10.10
CA GLN A 448 -7.97 -28.36 -8.72
C GLN A 448 -8.01 -29.84 -8.32
N ILE A 449 -9.10 -30.55 -8.69
CA ILE A 449 -9.25 -31.99 -8.48
C ILE A 449 -8.14 -32.79 -9.17
N SER A 450 -7.72 -32.37 -10.37
CA SER A 450 -6.65 -33.05 -11.11
C SER A 450 -5.27 -33.01 -10.41
N VAL A 451 -5.10 -32.13 -9.41
CA VAL A 451 -3.88 -32.00 -8.62
C VAL A 451 -4.04 -32.59 -7.23
N PHE A 452 -5.13 -32.25 -6.53
CA PHE A 452 -5.32 -32.60 -5.11
C PHE A 452 -6.28 -33.77 -4.87
N GLY A 453 -6.95 -34.25 -5.91
CA GLY A 453 -7.97 -35.28 -5.80
C GLY A 453 -9.29 -34.76 -5.26
N SER A 454 -10.35 -35.50 -5.57
CA SER A 454 -11.70 -35.09 -5.23
C SER A 454 -12.05 -35.23 -3.74
N THR A 455 -11.32 -36.06 -3.02
CA THR A 455 -11.46 -36.24 -1.57
C THR A 455 -11.10 -34.95 -0.82
N LEU A 456 -9.97 -34.31 -1.17
CA LEU A 456 -9.61 -33.02 -0.56
C LEU A 456 -10.59 -31.92 -0.98
N GLN A 457 -11.02 -31.91 -2.24
CA GLN A 457 -11.99 -30.93 -2.73
C GLN A 457 -13.28 -30.94 -1.89
N ASN A 458 -13.84 -32.12 -1.60
CA ASN A 458 -15.02 -32.24 -0.75
C ASN A 458 -14.77 -31.67 0.66
N LYS A 459 -13.58 -31.91 1.24
CA LYS A 459 -13.22 -31.37 2.55
C LYS A 459 -13.14 -29.84 2.54
N LEU A 460 -12.63 -29.23 1.47
CA LEU A 460 -12.63 -27.77 1.32
C LEU A 460 -14.05 -27.23 1.24
N GLU A 461 -14.95 -27.89 0.49
CA GLU A 461 -16.35 -27.49 0.37
C GLU A 461 -17.11 -27.55 1.71
N GLU A 462 -16.72 -28.42 2.64
CA GLU A 462 -17.32 -28.57 3.97
C GLU A 462 -16.68 -27.68 5.05
N ALA A 463 -15.59 -26.98 4.74
CA ALA A 463 -14.83 -26.23 5.74
C ALA A 463 -15.60 -25.04 6.34
N LYS A 464 -15.34 -24.77 7.61
CA LYS A 464 -15.86 -23.64 8.39
C LYS A 464 -14.74 -22.65 8.72
N ILE A 465 -14.72 -21.51 8.04
CA ILE A 465 -13.62 -20.56 8.08
C ILE A 465 -14.08 -19.23 8.67
N PHE A 466 -13.24 -18.62 9.50
CA PHE A 466 -13.41 -17.24 9.95
C PHE A 466 -12.34 -16.35 9.34
N MET A 467 -12.75 -15.36 8.55
CA MET A 467 -11.86 -14.36 7.96
C MET A 467 -12.05 -13.01 8.66
N VAL A 468 -10.94 -12.43 9.14
CA VAL A 468 -10.95 -11.17 9.89
C VAL A 468 -10.30 -10.07 9.04
N GLY A 469 -11.12 -9.12 8.60
CA GLY A 469 -10.75 -8.07 7.65
C GLY A 469 -11.17 -8.40 6.22
N SER A 470 -11.66 -7.40 5.51
CA SER A 470 -12.13 -7.46 4.12
C SER A 470 -11.53 -6.34 3.25
N GLY A 471 -10.36 -5.82 3.67
CA GLY A 471 -9.55 -4.86 2.91
C GLY A 471 -8.81 -5.51 1.72
N ALA A 472 -7.60 -5.04 1.41
CA ALA A 472 -6.84 -5.49 0.22
C ALA A 472 -6.61 -7.00 0.23
N LEU A 473 -6.02 -7.53 1.31
CA LEU A 473 -5.81 -8.96 1.52
C LEU A 473 -7.14 -9.72 1.56
N GLY A 474 -8.14 -9.18 2.27
CA GLY A 474 -9.44 -9.85 2.43
C GLY A 474 -10.19 -10.02 1.12
N CYS A 475 -10.12 -9.05 0.21
CA CYS A 475 -10.67 -9.17 -1.14
C CYS A 475 -9.99 -10.29 -1.95
N GLU A 476 -8.66 -10.36 -1.90
CA GLU A 476 -7.87 -11.41 -2.59
C GLU A 476 -8.14 -12.79 -2.00
N PHE A 477 -8.22 -12.90 -0.67
CA PHE A 477 -8.54 -14.13 0.02
C PHE A 477 -9.98 -14.58 -0.26
N LEU A 478 -10.98 -13.69 -0.25
CA LEU A 478 -12.34 -14.06 -0.61
C LEU A 478 -12.46 -14.60 -2.02
N LYS A 479 -11.80 -13.96 -2.99
CA LYS A 479 -11.69 -14.48 -4.36
C LYS A 479 -11.04 -15.86 -4.37
N ASN A 480 -9.96 -16.05 -3.60
CA ASN A 480 -9.27 -17.34 -3.53
C ASN A 480 -10.14 -18.44 -2.91
N LEU A 481 -10.78 -18.17 -1.78
CA LEU A 481 -11.68 -19.09 -1.09
C LEU A 481 -12.85 -19.49 -2.00
N ALA A 482 -13.45 -18.51 -2.70
CA ALA A 482 -14.54 -18.75 -3.64
C ALA A 482 -14.13 -19.66 -4.80
N LEU A 483 -12.97 -19.39 -5.43
CA LEU A 483 -12.47 -20.20 -6.55
C LEU A 483 -12.02 -21.61 -6.13
N MET A 484 -11.43 -21.74 -4.94
CA MET A 484 -11.04 -23.03 -4.37
C MET A 484 -12.22 -23.89 -3.93
N GLY A 485 -13.43 -23.31 -3.90
CA GLY A 485 -14.64 -23.98 -3.45
C GLY A 485 -14.73 -24.13 -1.93
N ILE A 486 -14.04 -23.30 -1.16
CA ILE A 486 -14.08 -23.36 0.29
C ILE A 486 -15.47 -22.96 0.78
N SER A 487 -16.02 -23.72 1.73
CA SER A 487 -17.36 -23.47 2.29
C SER A 487 -18.49 -23.45 1.24
N CYS A 488 -18.34 -24.22 0.15
CA CYS A 488 -19.30 -24.27 -0.96
C CYS A 488 -20.28 -25.46 -0.90
N SER A 489 -20.28 -26.21 0.21
CA SER A 489 -21.30 -27.23 0.51
C SER A 489 -22.28 -26.72 1.56
N GLN A 490 -23.41 -27.41 1.71
CA GLN A 490 -24.42 -27.09 2.73
C GLN A 490 -23.92 -27.19 4.17
N ASN A 491 -22.80 -27.88 4.41
CA ASN A 491 -22.20 -28.04 5.74
C ASN A 491 -21.05 -27.06 6.00
N GLY A 492 -20.58 -26.38 4.94
CA GLY A 492 -19.54 -25.35 5.03
C GLY A 492 -20.11 -24.00 5.42
N ASN A 493 -19.26 -23.16 6.02
CA ASN A 493 -19.63 -21.79 6.38
C ASN A 493 -18.41 -20.87 6.40
N LEU A 494 -18.45 -19.76 5.68
CA LEU A 494 -17.43 -18.71 5.74
C LEU A 494 -18.00 -17.50 6.49
N THR A 495 -17.44 -17.14 7.63
CA THR A 495 -17.78 -15.89 8.30
C THR A 495 -16.71 -14.85 8.00
N VAL A 496 -17.11 -13.66 7.55
CA VAL A 496 -16.23 -12.53 7.28
C VAL A 496 -16.64 -11.36 8.16
N THR A 497 -15.70 -10.74 8.86
CA THR A 497 -15.99 -9.52 9.64
C THR A 497 -15.04 -8.38 9.31
N ASP A 498 -15.58 -7.17 9.21
CA ASP A 498 -14.86 -5.92 9.00
C ASP A 498 -15.79 -4.76 9.38
N ASP A 499 -15.34 -3.87 10.25
CA ASP A 499 -16.13 -2.73 10.73
C ASP A 499 -15.97 -1.46 9.90
N ASP A 500 -15.14 -1.49 8.85
CA ASP A 500 -14.95 -0.35 7.96
C ASP A 500 -15.99 -0.28 6.82
N VAL A 501 -16.13 0.94 6.29
CA VAL A 501 -16.83 1.24 5.04
C VAL A 501 -15.86 1.45 3.88
N ILE A 502 -16.35 1.30 2.66
CA ILE A 502 -15.55 1.46 1.44
C ILE A 502 -15.27 2.93 1.17
N GLU A 503 -13.99 3.27 0.96
CA GLU A 503 -13.54 4.60 0.54
C GLU A 503 -13.03 4.59 -0.91
N LYS A 504 -12.99 5.76 -1.56
CA LYS A 504 -12.43 5.90 -2.92
C LYS A 504 -10.99 5.37 -3.04
N SER A 505 -10.15 5.67 -2.05
CA SER A 505 -8.75 5.23 -1.99
C SER A 505 -8.58 3.71 -1.92
N ASN A 506 -9.63 2.95 -1.61
CA ASN A 506 -9.60 1.51 -1.50
C ASN A 506 -9.64 0.82 -2.87
N LEU A 507 -10.32 1.44 -3.84
CA LEU A 507 -10.65 0.84 -5.13
C LEU A 507 -9.42 0.50 -5.98
N SER A 508 -8.27 1.15 -5.72
CA SER A 508 -7.00 0.86 -6.40
C SER A 508 -6.42 -0.53 -6.10
N ARG A 509 -6.91 -1.23 -5.07
CA ARG A 509 -6.37 -2.52 -4.62
C ARG A 509 -7.40 -3.47 -4.00
N GLN A 510 -8.63 -3.01 -3.78
CA GLN A 510 -9.75 -3.80 -3.23
C GLN A 510 -10.76 -4.07 -4.35
N PHE A 511 -10.36 -4.90 -5.31
CA PHE A 511 -11.01 -5.04 -6.62
C PHE A 511 -12.43 -5.64 -6.58
N LEU A 512 -12.87 -6.17 -5.44
CA LEU A 512 -14.26 -6.60 -5.25
C LEU A 512 -15.23 -5.41 -5.12
N PHE A 513 -14.71 -4.19 -4.94
CA PHE A 513 -15.48 -2.97 -4.79
C PHE A 513 -15.51 -2.17 -6.10
N ARG A 514 -16.49 -1.26 -6.19
CA ARG A 514 -16.71 -0.35 -7.32
C ARG A 514 -17.01 1.04 -6.79
N ASP A 515 -16.92 2.06 -7.64
CA ASP A 515 -17.22 3.45 -7.28
C ASP A 515 -18.61 3.60 -6.63
N TRP A 516 -19.62 2.85 -7.10
CA TRP A 516 -20.97 2.89 -6.52
C TRP A 516 -21.12 2.18 -5.18
N ASN A 517 -20.06 1.54 -4.67
CA ASN A 517 -20.04 0.91 -3.35
C ASN A 517 -19.45 1.82 -2.25
N ILE A 518 -18.94 3.01 -2.60
CA ILE A 518 -18.39 3.95 -1.60
C ILE A 518 -19.42 4.23 -0.51
N GLY A 519 -18.97 4.21 0.75
CA GLY A 519 -19.79 4.37 1.95
C GLY A 519 -20.55 3.11 2.40
N GLN A 520 -20.52 2.02 1.64
CA GLN A 520 -21.13 0.74 2.04
C GLN A 520 -20.14 -0.10 2.87
N PRO A 521 -20.63 -1.00 3.75
CA PRO A 521 -19.77 -1.86 4.57
C PRO A 521 -18.91 -2.81 3.72
N LYS A 522 -17.60 -2.84 3.97
CA LYS A 522 -16.64 -3.65 3.18
C LYS A 522 -17.00 -5.13 3.18
N SER A 523 -17.26 -5.71 4.36
CA SER A 523 -17.54 -7.15 4.52
C SER A 523 -18.74 -7.60 3.71
N THR A 524 -19.81 -6.81 3.71
CA THR A 524 -21.07 -7.12 3.03
C THR A 524 -20.92 -7.07 1.51
N VAL A 525 -20.26 -6.04 0.99
CA VAL A 525 -20.03 -5.92 -0.46
C VAL A 525 -19.05 -6.99 -0.94
N ALA A 526 -17.98 -7.26 -0.18
CA ALA A 526 -16.97 -8.26 -0.53
C ALA A 526 -17.58 -9.66 -0.59
N ALA A 527 -18.38 -10.03 0.42
CA ALA A 527 -19.12 -11.30 0.44
C ALA A 527 -20.06 -11.43 -0.77
N THR A 528 -20.82 -10.37 -1.08
CA THR A 528 -21.72 -10.36 -2.24
C THR A 528 -20.97 -10.56 -3.55
N ALA A 529 -19.84 -9.87 -3.74
CA ALA A 529 -19.00 -10.02 -4.91
C ALA A 529 -18.40 -11.43 -5.02
N ALA A 530 -17.95 -12.02 -3.90
CA ALA A 530 -17.44 -13.39 -3.86
C ALA A 530 -18.51 -14.43 -4.24
N MET A 531 -19.77 -14.22 -3.84
CA MET A 531 -20.89 -15.06 -4.26
C MET A 531 -21.21 -14.95 -5.76
N VAL A 532 -20.84 -13.84 -6.42
CA VAL A 532 -20.94 -13.74 -7.89
C VAL A 532 -19.85 -14.59 -8.56
N ILE A 533 -18.63 -14.61 -8.00
CA ILE A 533 -17.54 -15.48 -8.48
C ILE A 533 -17.92 -16.96 -8.31
N ASN A 534 -18.50 -17.32 -7.16
CA ASN A 534 -19.02 -18.66 -6.91
C ASN A 534 -20.38 -18.66 -6.22
N PRO A 535 -21.49 -18.92 -6.95
CA PRO A 535 -22.84 -18.96 -6.39
C PRO A 535 -23.06 -20.03 -5.32
N LYS A 536 -22.15 -21.00 -5.18
CA LYS A 536 -22.21 -22.04 -4.14
C LYS A 536 -21.61 -21.60 -2.81
N LEU A 537 -20.91 -20.45 -2.76
CA LEU A 537 -20.26 -19.98 -1.54
C LEU A 537 -21.28 -19.64 -0.45
N HIS A 538 -21.15 -20.27 0.72
CA HIS A 538 -21.93 -19.94 1.91
C HIS A 538 -21.15 -18.97 2.79
N VAL A 539 -21.51 -17.69 2.70
CA VAL A 539 -20.81 -16.61 3.42
C VAL A 539 -21.75 -15.77 4.28
N GLU A 540 -21.34 -15.54 5.53
CA GLU A 540 -21.96 -14.62 6.48
C GLU A 540 -21.06 -13.39 6.66
N ALA A 541 -21.58 -12.21 6.35
CA ALA A 541 -20.85 -10.95 6.49
C ALA A 541 -21.30 -10.19 7.75
N LEU A 542 -20.35 -9.90 8.62
CA LEU A 542 -20.51 -9.17 9.87
C LEU A 542 -19.76 -7.83 9.81
N GLN A 543 -20.21 -6.88 10.65
CA GLN A 543 -19.61 -5.54 10.75
C GLN A 543 -19.02 -5.30 12.15
N ASN A 544 -18.75 -6.38 12.87
CA ASN A 544 -18.27 -6.32 14.24
C ASN A 544 -16.75 -6.30 14.22
N ARG A 545 -16.15 -5.28 14.82
CA ARG A 545 -14.71 -5.29 15.11
C ARG A 545 -14.39 -6.53 15.93
N ALA A 546 -13.43 -7.35 15.51
CA ALA A 546 -12.99 -8.49 16.30
C ALA A 546 -12.09 -7.98 17.45
N SER A 547 -12.67 -7.84 18.63
CA SER A 547 -12.01 -7.27 19.81
C SER A 547 -12.64 -7.82 21.09
N PRO A 548 -12.06 -7.58 22.28
CA PRO A 548 -12.64 -8.03 23.55
C PRO A 548 -14.09 -7.56 23.77
N GLU A 549 -14.46 -6.40 23.21
CA GLU A 549 -15.80 -5.83 23.35
C GLU A 549 -16.89 -6.59 22.58
N THR A 550 -16.52 -7.45 21.63
CA THR A 550 -17.45 -8.18 20.77
C THR A 550 -17.45 -9.69 21.00
N GLU A 551 -16.87 -10.17 22.11
CA GLU A 551 -16.86 -11.60 22.48
C GLU A 551 -18.27 -12.18 22.70
N ASN A 552 -19.29 -11.35 22.91
CA ASN A 552 -20.69 -11.80 22.91
C ASN A 552 -21.18 -12.25 21.52
N VAL A 553 -20.63 -11.67 20.45
CA VAL A 553 -20.87 -12.06 19.06
C VAL A 553 -19.98 -13.25 18.70
N PHE A 554 -18.67 -13.12 18.94
CA PHE A 554 -17.67 -14.17 18.69
C PHE A 554 -17.43 -15.01 19.95
N ASN A 555 -18.49 -15.65 20.42
CA ASN A 555 -18.48 -16.44 21.65
C ASN A 555 -17.82 -17.82 21.48
N ASP A 556 -17.68 -18.58 22.57
CA ASP A 556 -17.02 -19.89 22.57
C ASP A 556 -17.60 -20.85 21.53
N ALA A 557 -18.92 -20.92 21.40
CA ALA A 557 -19.57 -21.78 20.42
C ALA A 557 -19.23 -21.40 18.97
N PHE A 558 -19.05 -20.10 18.69
CA PHE A 558 -18.57 -19.66 17.38
C PHE A 558 -17.16 -20.20 17.13
N TRP A 559 -16.22 -19.94 18.04
CA TRP A 559 -14.82 -20.34 17.89
C TRP A 559 -14.65 -21.86 17.80
N GLU A 560 -15.28 -22.63 18.70
CA GLU A 560 -15.15 -24.10 18.76
C GLU A 560 -15.55 -24.78 17.45
N ASN A 561 -16.49 -24.20 16.69
CA ASN A 561 -16.99 -24.74 15.43
C ASN A 561 -16.12 -24.44 14.20
N LEU A 562 -15.06 -23.63 14.32
CA LEU A 562 -14.19 -23.28 13.20
C LEU A 562 -13.15 -24.36 12.91
N ASP A 563 -12.81 -24.53 11.62
CA ASP A 563 -11.69 -25.34 11.16
C ASP A 563 -10.39 -24.53 11.09
N ALA A 564 -10.45 -23.26 10.68
CA ALA A 564 -9.31 -22.35 10.61
C ALA A 564 -9.73 -20.87 10.60
N VAL A 565 -8.78 -20.00 10.90
CA VAL A 565 -8.92 -18.54 10.90
C VAL A 565 -7.93 -17.93 9.91
N VAL A 566 -8.36 -16.89 9.19
CA VAL A 566 -7.54 -16.18 8.20
C VAL A 566 -7.54 -14.68 8.52
N ASN A 567 -6.36 -14.13 8.80
CA ASN A 567 -6.21 -12.70 9.05
C ASN A 567 -5.95 -11.94 7.75
N ALA A 568 -6.67 -10.83 7.60
CA ALA A 568 -6.52 -9.81 6.56
C ALA A 568 -6.50 -8.41 7.20
N LEU A 569 -5.73 -8.27 8.27
CA LEU A 569 -5.70 -7.12 9.17
C LEU A 569 -4.64 -6.08 8.75
N ASP A 570 -4.73 -4.87 9.27
CA ASP A 570 -3.80 -3.77 8.98
C ASP A 570 -3.08 -3.20 10.21
N ASN A 571 -3.37 -3.73 11.41
CA ASN A 571 -2.77 -3.30 12.66
C ASN A 571 -2.33 -4.48 13.54
N VAL A 572 -1.30 -4.29 14.36
CA VAL A 572 -0.71 -5.33 15.20
C VAL A 572 -1.62 -5.70 16.38
N THR A 573 -2.37 -4.73 16.94
CA THR A 573 -3.25 -4.97 18.09
C THR A 573 -4.34 -6.00 17.77
N ALA A 574 -5.01 -5.87 16.62
CA ALA A 574 -6.02 -6.83 16.18
C ALA A 574 -5.39 -8.21 15.89
N ARG A 575 -4.19 -8.26 15.28
CA ARG A 575 -3.46 -9.52 15.05
C ARG A 575 -3.18 -10.25 16.35
N MET A 576 -2.66 -9.55 17.36
CA MET A 576 -2.39 -10.11 18.68
C MET A 576 -3.65 -10.61 19.38
N TYR A 577 -4.77 -9.89 19.24
CA TYR A 577 -6.06 -10.36 19.77
C TYR A 577 -6.50 -11.67 19.10
N ILE A 578 -6.54 -11.72 17.76
CA ILE A 578 -6.96 -12.94 17.04
C ILE A 578 -6.02 -14.11 17.33
N ASP A 579 -4.70 -13.88 17.35
CA ASP A 579 -3.71 -14.88 17.71
C ASP A 579 -4.00 -15.46 19.10
N SER A 580 -4.25 -14.61 20.10
CA SER A 580 -4.58 -15.06 21.46
C SER A 580 -5.84 -15.93 21.53
N ARG A 581 -6.88 -15.60 20.73
CA ARG A 581 -8.10 -16.41 20.65
C ARG A 581 -7.84 -17.73 19.93
N CYS A 582 -7.04 -17.73 18.85
CA CYS A 582 -6.66 -18.95 18.14
C CYS A 582 -5.84 -19.90 19.03
N VAL A 583 -4.94 -19.37 19.86
CA VAL A 583 -4.21 -20.16 20.86
C VAL A 583 -5.16 -20.74 21.90
N TYR A 584 -6.08 -19.94 22.43
CA TYR A 584 -7.05 -20.38 23.45
C TYR A 584 -7.97 -21.50 22.94
N PHE A 585 -8.54 -21.34 21.74
CA PHE A 585 -9.46 -22.33 21.14
C PHE A 585 -8.76 -23.39 20.28
N GLN A 586 -7.43 -23.38 20.23
CA GLN A 586 -6.62 -24.32 19.45
C GLN A 586 -7.02 -24.35 17.97
N LYS A 587 -7.12 -23.18 17.35
CA LYS A 587 -7.48 -23.02 15.94
C LYS A 587 -6.25 -22.68 15.09
N PRO A 588 -6.06 -23.34 13.93
CA PRO A 588 -5.09 -22.89 12.94
C PRO A 588 -5.35 -21.45 12.52
N LEU A 589 -4.28 -20.66 12.42
CA LEU A 589 -4.33 -19.27 11.97
C LEU A 589 -3.38 -19.07 10.78
N LEU A 590 -3.92 -18.47 9.72
CA LEU A 590 -3.16 -18.01 8.56
C LEU A 590 -3.00 -16.48 8.65
N GLU A 591 -1.76 -16.02 8.82
CA GLU A 591 -1.39 -14.62 8.99
C GLU A 591 -0.60 -14.10 7.78
N SER A 592 -0.80 -12.82 7.44
CA SER A 592 -0.08 -12.17 6.35
C SER A 592 -0.03 -10.65 6.49
N GLY A 593 1.01 -10.05 5.93
CA GLY A 593 1.23 -8.60 5.93
C GLY A 593 1.84 -8.11 4.63
N THR A 594 1.59 -6.84 4.31
CA THR A 594 2.16 -6.15 3.13
C THR A 594 2.55 -4.73 3.48
N LEU A 595 3.69 -4.28 2.97
CA LEU A 595 4.14 -2.88 3.03
C LEU A 595 4.82 -2.51 1.72
N GLY A 596 4.14 -1.75 0.86
CA GLY A 596 4.63 -1.46 -0.49
C GLY A 596 4.89 -2.74 -1.29
N ALA A 597 6.12 -2.95 -1.75
CA ALA A 597 6.54 -4.16 -2.45
C ALA A 597 6.93 -5.32 -1.51
N LYS A 598 6.98 -5.09 -0.19
CA LYS A 598 7.34 -6.10 0.82
C LYS A 598 6.11 -6.87 1.26
N CYS A 599 6.27 -8.16 1.54
CA CYS A 599 5.20 -9.00 2.10
C CYS A 599 5.77 -10.11 2.99
N ASN A 600 4.91 -10.66 3.85
CA ASN A 600 5.21 -11.84 4.65
C ASN A 600 3.96 -12.71 4.82
N THR A 601 4.18 -14.00 5.08
CA THR A 601 3.15 -14.96 5.48
C THR A 601 3.64 -15.77 6.68
N GLN A 602 2.73 -16.14 7.58
CA GLN A 602 3.03 -16.99 8.73
C GLN A 602 1.85 -17.93 8.98
N MET A 603 2.15 -19.20 9.25
CA MET A 603 1.16 -20.21 9.62
C MET A 603 1.33 -20.55 11.10
N VAL A 604 0.26 -20.43 11.87
CA VAL A 604 0.20 -20.85 13.27
C VAL A 604 -0.64 -22.12 13.35
N ILE A 605 0.02 -23.26 13.62
CA ILE A 605 -0.60 -24.57 13.70
C ILE A 605 -0.56 -25.06 15.16
N PRO A 606 -1.73 -25.31 15.79
CA PRO A 606 -1.82 -25.79 17.17
C PRO A 606 -0.93 -27.01 17.41
N HIS A 607 -0.19 -26.99 18.52
CA HIS A 607 0.73 -28.05 18.94
C HIS A 607 1.90 -28.35 17.98
N LEU A 608 2.18 -27.47 17.01
CA LEU A 608 3.25 -27.66 16.04
C LEU A 608 4.18 -26.44 15.89
N THR A 609 3.63 -25.24 15.69
CA THR A 609 4.43 -24.02 15.48
C THR A 609 4.29 -23.04 16.65
N GLU A 610 5.14 -22.02 16.67
CA GLU A 610 4.91 -20.85 17.51
C GLU A 610 3.67 -20.05 17.07
N ASN A 611 3.10 -19.28 17.99
CA ASN A 611 2.03 -18.31 17.72
C ASN A 611 2.60 -16.97 17.24
N TYR A 612 1.77 -16.11 16.65
CA TYR A 612 2.22 -14.82 16.11
C TYR A 612 2.86 -13.94 17.20
N GLY A 613 2.25 -13.89 18.39
CA GLY A 613 2.77 -13.10 19.52
C GLY A 613 4.03 -13.64 20.20
N ALA A 614 4.63 -14.74 19.71
CA ALA A 614 5.87 -15.28 20.28
C ALA A 614 7.11 -14.44 19.92
N SER A 615 7.10 -13.81 18.74
CA SER A 615 8.13 -12.89 18.27
C SER A 615 7.71 -11.44 18.50
N ARG A 616 8.70 -10.54 18.61
CA ARG A 616 8.44 -9.10 18.74
C ARG A 616 8.99 -8.38 17.53
N ASP A 617 8.10 -7.73 16.80
CA ASP A 617 8.48 -6.77 15.77
C ASP A 617 9.10 -5.51 16.40
N PRO A 618 10.01 -4.81 15.70
CA PRO A 618 10.52 -3.53 16.15
C PRO A 618 9.36 -2.54 16.39
N PRO A 619 9.31 -1.84 17.53
CA PRO A 619 8.28 -0.83 17.76
C PRO A 619 8.44 0.35 16.80
N GLU A 620 7.33 1.03 16.50
CA GLU A 620 7.40 2.31 15.80
C GLU A 620 8.25 3.31 16.61
N LYS A 621 9.20 3.96 15.94
CA LYS A 621 10.00 5.02 16.57
C LYS A 621 9.11 6.22 16.85
N GLN A 622 9.07 6.66 18.11
CA GLN A 622 8.44 7.92 18.49
C GLN A 622 9.53 8.94 18.83
N ALA A 623 9.44 10.13 18.23
CA ALA A 623 10.35 11.22 18.54
C ALA A 623 10.14 11.72 19.99
N PRO A 624 11.21 12.10 20.71
CA PRO A 624 11.07 12.70 22.04
C PRO A 624 10.19 13.95 22.02
N MET A 625 9.39 14.15 23.07
CA MET A 625 8.47 15.28 23.17
C MET A 625 9.16 16.64 23.05
N CYS A 626 10.36 16.82 23.60
CA CYS A 626 11.10 18.08 23.46
C CYS A 626 11.57 18.33 22.01
N THR A 627 11.88 17.27 21.27
CA THR A 627 12.28 17.36 19.85
C THR A 627 11.08 17.78 19.02
N VAL A 628 9.91 17.19 19.25
CA VAL A 628 8.66 17.55 18.56
C VAL A 628 8.23 18.99 18.87
N HIS A 629 8.32 19.42 20.14
CA HIS A 629 7.76 20.71 20.56
C HIS A 629 8.73 21.90 20.55
N SER A 630 10.05 21.67 20.58
CA SER A 630 11.04 22.76 20.74
C SER A 630 12.20 22.69 19.78
N PHE A 631 12.63 21.50 19.37
CA PHE A 631 13.82 21.33 18.52
C PHE A 631 13.59 20.40 17.31
N PRO A 632 12.56 20.66 16.48
CA PRO A 632 12.32 19.85 15.29
C PRO A 632 13.45 20.08 14.27
N HIS A 633 13.86 19.02 13.60
CA HIS A 633 14.98 19.07 12.65
C HIS A 633 14.75 18.25 11.37
N ASN A 634 13.66 17.49 11.32
CA ASN A 634 13.13 16.84 10.13
C ASN A 634 11.63 17.16 9.98
N ILE A 635 11.04 16.78 8.84
CA ILE A 635 9.64 17.06 8.54
C ILE A 635 8.67 16.22 9.39
N ASP A 636 9.04 15.00 9.78
CA ASP A 636 8.21 14.11 10.58
C ASP A 636 7.94 14.67 11.97
N HIS A 637 8.91 15.36 12.58
CA HIS A 637 8.73 16.08 13.84
C HIS A 637 7.68 17.19 13.70
N CYS A 638 7.75 17.96 12.61
CA CYS A 638 6.77 19.02 12.32
C CYS A 638 5.36 18.46 12.06
N LEU A 639 5.26 17.35 11.31
CA LEU A 639 3.99 16.68 11.03
C LEU A 639 3.36 16.08 12.29
N THR A 640 4.16 15.44 13.13
CA THR A 640 3.74 14.89 14.43
C THR A 640 3.23 16.00 15.35
N TRP A 641 3.94 17.13 15.40
CA TRP A 641 3.49 18.31 16.16
C TRP A 641 2.16 18.83 15.63
N ALA A 642 2.04 19.05 14.31
CA ALA A 642 0.82 19.58 13.70
C ALA A 642 -0.40 18.65 13.92
N ARG A 643 -0.19 17.33 13.84
CA ARG A 643 -1.17 16.31 14.15
C ARG A 643 -1.65 16.40 15.60
N SER A 644 -0.70 16.53 16.54
CA SER A 644 -0.99 16.66 17.98
C SER A 644 -1.79 17.93 18.28
N GLU A 645 -1.44 19.07 17.67
CA GLU A 645 -2.20 20.32 17.82
C GLU A 645 -3.62 20.22 17.25
N PHE A 646 -3.78 19.57 16.08
CA PHE A 646 -5.11 19.31 15.50
C PHE A 646 -5.98 18.51 16.47
N GLU A 647 -5.51 17.34 16.93
CA GLU A 647 -6.27 16.48 17.85
C GLU A 647 -6.55 17.19 19.17
N GLY A 648 -5.56 17.89 19.70
CA GLY A 648 -5.68 18.61 20.97
C GLY A 648 -6.77 19.69 20.91
N LEU A 649 -6.74 20.54 19.89
CA LEU A 649 -7.61 21.72 19.79
C LEU A 649 -9.00 21.43 19.23
N LEU A 650 -9.12 20.48 18.30
CA LEU A 650 -10.33 20.29 17.50
C LEU A 650 -11.12 19.03 17.85
N GLU A 651 -10.48 18.06 18.53
CA GLU A 651 -11.14 16.80 18.92
C GLU A 651 -11.23 16.65 20.44
N LYS A 652 -10.07 16.60 21.12
CA LYS A 652 -9.97 16.34 22.55
C LYS A 652 -10.61 17.46 23.36
N THR A 653 -10.23 18.72 23.11
CA THR A 653 -10.77 19.86 23.88
C THR A 653 -12.29 19.99 23.75
N PRO A 654 -12.91 19.95 22.56
CA PRO A 654 -14.38 19.93 22.43
C PRO A 654 -15.05 18.74 23.12
N THR A 655 -14.45 17.54 23.05
CA THR A 655 -14.98 16.35 23.74
C THR A 655 -14.99 16.54 25.26
N GLU A 656 -13.92 17.13 25.80
CA GLU A 656 -13.79 17.44 27.21
C GLU A 656 -14.79 18.51 27.68
N VAL A 657 -15.00 19.56 26.89
CA VAL A 657 -16.06 20.55 27.12
C VAL A 657 -17.41 19.86 27.20
N ASN A 658 -17.74 18.99 26.24
CA ASN A 658 -19.03 18.29 26.21
C ASN A 658 -19.18 17.31 27.38
N ALA A 659 -18.11 16.63 27.80
CA ALA A 659 -18.10 15.75 28.97
C ALA A 659 -18.41 16.54 30.25
N PHE A 660 -17.77 17.69 30.43
CA PHE A 660 -18.07 18.61 31.53
C PHE A 660 -19.52 19.08 31.49
N LEU A 661 -20.02 19.57 30.36
CA LEU A 661 -21.37 20.11 30.24
C LEU A 661 -22.46 19.04 30.43
N SER A 662 -22.19 17.79 30.03
CA SER A 662 -23.14 16.68 30.17
C SER A 662 -23.30 16.20 31.60
N ASN A 663 -22.21 16.16 32.38
CA ASN A 663 -22.24 15.77 33.79
C ASN A 663 -21.17 16.52 34.61
N PRO A 664 -21.44 17.79 34.99
CA PRO A 664 -20.47 18.64 35.67
C PRO A 664 -19.97 18.06 36.98
N THR A 665 -20.87 17.44 37.77
CA THR A 665 -20.52 16.91 39.09
C THR A 665 -19.53 15.74 38.99
N THR A 666 -19.76 14.80 38.07
CA THR A 666 -18.84 13.67 37.86
C THR A 666 -17.51 14.15 37.28
N TYR A 667 -17.53 15.09 36.34
CA TYR A 667 -16.32 15.66 35.74
C TYR A 667 -15.42 16.34 36.78
N ILE A 668 -16.00 17.24 37.58
CA ILE A 668 -15.29 17.96 38.65
C ILE A 668 -14.74 16.97 39.70
N SER A 669 -15.53 15.95 40.08
CA SER A 669 -15.09 14.93 41.02
C SER A 669 -13.89 14.14 40.49
N ALA A 670 -13.88 13.81 39.19
CA ALA A 670 -12.76 13.12 38.56
C ALA A 670 -11.50 13.98 38.55
N ALA A 671 -11.60 15.27 38.17
CA ALA A 671 -10.48 16.20 38.18
C ALA A 671 -9.87 16.36 39.59
N ARG A 672 -10.72 16.49 40.62
CA ARG A 672 -10.28 16.51 42.03
C ARG A 672 -9.57 15.25 42.47
N THR A 673 -10.05 14.09 42.00
CA THR A 673 -9.49 12.77 42.36
C THR A 673 -8.13 12.55 41.71
N ALA A 674 -7.96 12.99 40.45
CA ALA A 674 -6.67 12.95 39.77
C ALA A 674 -5.65 13.88 40.45
N GLY A 675 -6.02 15.14 40.69
CA GLY A 675 -5.24 16.07 41.51
C GLY A 675 -3.81 16.34 41.02
N ASP A 676 -3.53 16.10 39.74
CA ASP A 676 -2.20 16.16 39.13
C ASP A 676 -2.09 17.24 38.06
N ALA A 677 -0.87 17.46 37.55
CA ALA A 677 -0.59 18.45 36.51
C ALA A 677 -1.41 18.21 35.22
N GLN A 678 -1.74 16.95 34.93
CA GLN A 678 -2.54 16.60 33.75
C GLN A 678 -3.99 17.10 33.91
N ALA A 679 -4.61 16.85 35.07
CA ALA A 679 -5.93 17.36 35.37
C ALA A 679 -5.98 18.90 35.36
N ARG A 680 -4.94 19.55 35.89
CA ARG A 680 -4.79 21.02 35.84
C ARG A 680 -4.74 21.52 34.39
N ASP A 681 -3.83 21.00 33.57
CA ASP A 681 -3.65 21.42 32.18
C ASP A 681 -4.92 21.18 31.34
N GLN A 682 -5.66 20.10 31.63
CA GLN A 682 -6.95 19.81 31.00
C GLN A 682 -8.02 20.87 31.34
N LEU A 683 -8.15 21.24 32.62
CA LEU A 683 -9.07 22.30 33.05
C LEU A 683 -8.69 23.66 32.44
N GLU A 684 -7.41 24.01 32.42
CA GLU A 684 -6.91 25.24 31.80
C GLU A 684 -7.31 25.31 30.32
N ARG A 685 -7.14 24.22 29.56
CA ARG A 685 -7.52 24.14 28.14
C ARG A 685 -9.02 24.31 27.93
N VAL A 686 -9.84 23.65 28.75
CA VAL A 686 -11.31 23.77 28.68
C VAL A 686 -11.75 25.20 28.96
N ILE A 687 -11.21 25.84 30.00
CA ILE A 687 -11.50 27.24 30.33
C ILE A 687 -11.02 28.16 29.22
N GLU A 688 -9.80 27.98 28.72
CA GLU A 688 -9.26 28.78 27.62
C GLU A 688 -10.16 28.72 26.40
N CYS A 689 -10.66 27.52 26.06
CA CYS A 689 -11.57 27.32 24.93
C CYS A 689 -12.91 28.05 25.10
N LEU A 690 -13.46 28.07 26.32
CA LEU A 690 -14.79 28.61 26.62
C LEU A 690 -14.80 30.10 26.98
N ASP A 691 -13.64 30.66 27.36
CA ASP A 691 -13.49 32.04 27.83
C ASP A 691 -12.69 32.86 26.80
N ARG A 692 -11.36 32.66 26.76
CA ARG A 692 -10.43 33.50 25.98
C ARG A 692 -10.51 33.24 24.47
N ASP A 693 -10.62 31.97 24.07
CA ASP A 693 -10.60 31.52 22.68
C ASP A 693 -12.03 31.23 22.16
N LYS A 694 -13.07 31.70 22.87
CA LYS A 694 -14.47 31.54 22.47
C LYS A 694 -14.75 32.32 21.18
N CYS A 695 -15.42 31.67 20.23
CA CYS A 695 -15.86 32.31 18.98
C CYS A 695 -17.39 32.42 18.96
N GLU A 696 -17.92 33.56 18.52
CA GLU A 696 -19.36 33.77 18.31
C GLU A 696 -19.70 34.05 16.84
N THR A 697 -18.73 34.57 16.08
CA THR A 697 -18.81 34.86 14.66
C THR A 697 -17.65 34.24 13.89
N PHE A 698 -17.80 34.11 12.56
CA PHE A 698 -16.72 33.62 11.71
C PHE A 698 -15.49 34.55 11.73
N GLN A 699 -15.68 35.86 11.93
CA GLN A 699 -14.57 36.80 12.09
C GLN A 699 -13.78 36.55 13.39
N ASP A 700 -14.43 36.08 14.45
CA ASP A 700 -13.74 35.66 15.67
C ASP A 700 -12.89 34.42 15.42
N SER A 701 -13.38 33.48 14.61
CA SER A 701 -12.60 32.30 14.19
C SER A 701 -11.39 32.69 13.34
N ILE A 702 -11.51 33.67 12.44
CA ILE A 702 -10.37 34.24 11.68
C ILE A 702 -9.37 34.90 12.64
N THR A 703 -9.86 35.68 13.59
CA THR A 703 -9.03 36.35 14.60
C THR A 703 -8.27 35.32 15.43
N TRP A 704 -8.95 34.29 15.92
CA TRP A 704 -8.35 33.17 16.64
C TRP A 704 -7.26 32.48 15.80
N ALA A 705 -7.54 32.14 14.55
CA ALA A 705 -6.57 31.50 13.67
C ALA A 705 -5.32 32.38 13.43
N ARG A 706 -5.50 33.68 13.23
CA ARG A 706 -4.40 34.65 13.06
C ARG A 706 -3.55 34.81 14.32
N LEU A 707 -4.17 34.79 15.49
CA LEU A 707 -3.46 34.82 16.77
C LEU A 707 -2.74 33.50 17.05
N LYS A 708 -3.30 32.34 16.68
CA LYS A 708 -2.60 31.05 16.77
C LYS A 708 -1.41 30.96 15.82
N PHE A 709 -1.52 31.48 14.60
CA PHE A 709 -0.37 31.61 13.70
C PHE A 709 0.76 32.43 14.34
N GLU A 710 0.41 33.60 14.90
CA GLU A 710 1.40 34.44 15.58
C GLU A 710 2.03 33.71 16.77
N ASP A 711 1.22 33.00 17.57
CA ASP A 711 1.72 32.24 18.71
C ASP A 711 2.73 31.17 18.27
N TYR A 712 2.34 30.29 17.34
CA TYR A 712 3.15 29.16 16.91
C TYR A 712 4.42 29.57 16.18
N PHE A 713 4.30 30.45 15.17
CA PHE A 713 5.38 30.67 14.22
C PHE A 713 6.19 31.93 14.50
N SER A 714 5.75 32.80 15.42
CA SER A 714 6.43 34.05 15.78
C SER A 714 6.73 34.15 17.28
N ASN A 715 5.72 34.13 18.16
CA ASN A 715 5.89 34.41 19.59
C ASN A 715 6.67 33.32 20.33
N ARG A 716 6.29 32.05 20.14
CA ARG A 716 7.03 30.92 20.72
C ARG A 716 8.47 30.87 20.24
N VAL A 717 8.70 31.19 18.96
CA VAL A 717 10.05 31.28 18.39
C VAL A 717 10.84 32.44 19.02
N LYS A 718 10.27 33.65 19.12
CA LYS A 718 10.87 34.80 19.80
C LYS A 718 11.24 34.46 21.25
N GLN A 719 10.35 33.78 21.97
CA GLN A 719 10.60 33.34 23.35
C GLN A 719 11.75 32.32 23.40
N LEU A 720 11.77 31.34 22.50
CA LEU A 720 12.81 30.32 22.44
C LEU A 720 14.19 30.94 22.15
N THR A 721 14.28 31.84 21.16
CA THR A 721 15.53 32.53 20.81
C THR A 721 15.97 33.55 21.86
N PHE A 722 15.04 34.08 22.66
CA PHE A 722 15.37 34.93 23.81
C PHE A 722 15.96 34.11 24.96
N THR A 723 15.37 32.95 25.24
CA THR A 723 15.89 32.03 26.26
C THR A 723 17.23 31.42 25.84
N PHE A 724 17.40 31.09 24.55
CA PHE A 724 18.64 30.56 23.98
C PHE A 724 19.07 31.37 22.74
N PRO A 725 19.84 32.45 22.92
CA PRO A 725 20.40 33.23 21.81
C PRO A 725 21.23 32.40 20.83
N GLU A 726 21.43 32.87 19.59
CA GLU A 726 22.15 32.09 18.55
C GLU A 726 23.59 31.71 18.98
N ASP A 727 24.24 32.59 19.74
CA ASP A 727 25.58 32.42 20.28
C ASP A 727 25.61 31.72 21.66
N SER A 728 24.47 31.20 22.13
CA SER A 728 24.39 30.50 23.41
C SER A 728 25.28 29.26 23.44
N MET A 729 25.89 29.02 24.61
CA MET A 729 26.78 27.90 24.86
C MET A 729 26.21 26.98 25.94
N THR A 730 26.50 25.70 25.80
CA THR A 730 26.24 24.67 26.81
C THR A 730 27.22 24.80 27.99
N SER A 731 26.95 24.07 29.08
CA SER A 731 27.84 24.04 30.25
C SER A 731 29.25 23.51 29.95
N SER A 732 29.44 22.77 28.86
CA SER A 732 30.75 22.29 28.39
C SER A 732 31.48 23.28 27.49
N GLY A 733 30.87 24.43 27.17
CA GLY A 733 31.43 25.46 26.27
C GLY A 733 31.19 25.20 24.79
N ALA A 734 30.47 24.13 24.42
CA ALA A 734 30.06 23.89 23.03
C ALA A 734 28.85 24.76 22.67
N PRO A 735 28.68 25.18 21.39
CA PRO A 735 27.48 25.89 20.95
C PRO A 735 26.20 25.11 21.28
N PHE A 736 25.18 25.79 21.82
CA PHE A 736 23.88 25.17 22.10
C PHE A 736 23.14 24.80 20.82
N TRP A 737 23.20 25.69 19.81
CA TRP A 737 22.64 25.48 18.47
C TRP A 737 23.65 24.77 17.56
N SER A 738 23.88 23.49 17.87
CA SER A 738 24.61 22.55 17.02
C SER A 738 23.71 21.37 16.67
N ALA A 739 24.06 20.64 15.61
CA ALA A 739 23.34 19.45 15.19
C ALA A 739 23.04 18.51 16.40
N PRO A 740 21.79 18.01 16.54
CA PRO A 740 20.66 18.13 15.60
C PRO A 740 19.83 19.42 15.72
N LYS A 741 20.12 20.31 16.68
CA LYS A 741 19.32 21.51 16.96
C LYS A 741 19.54 22.59 15.90
N ARG A 742 18.46 22.97 15.20
CA ARG A 742 18.44 24.05 14.20
C ARG A 742 17.99 25.35 14.86
N PHE A 743 18.73 26.45 14.64
CA PHE A 743 18.33 27.77 15.14
C PHE A 743 17.07 28.26 14.38
N PRO A 744 15.94 28.50 15.06
CA PRO A 744 14.70 28.92 14.41
C PRO A 744 14.67 30.42 14.15
N ARG A 745 13.80 30.88 13.24
CA ARG A 745 13.55 32.30 12.98
C ARG A 745 12.06 32.59 13.04
N PRO A 746 11.63 33.68 13.70
CA PRO A 746 10.22 34.02 13.78
C PRO A 746 9.70 34.38 12.39
N VAL A 747 8.54 33.85 12.03
CA VAL A 747 7.88 34.10 10.75
C VAL A 747 7.02 35.36 10.85
N GLU A 748 7.24 36.30 9.95
CA GLU A 748 6.34 37.44 9.77
C GLU A 748 5.18 37.03 8.85
N PHE A 749 3.96 37.18 9.34
CA PHE A 749 2.77 36.83 8.56
C PHE A 749 2.63 37.72 7.32
N SER A 750 2.27 37.11 6.18
CA SER A 750 1.95 37.79 4.94
C SER A 750 0.70 37.17 4.30
N SER A 751 -0.35 37.98 4.12
CA SER A 751 -1.57 37.56 3.42
C SER A 751 -1.36 37.27 1.93
N SER A 752 -0.19 37.64 1.38
CA SER A 752 0.23 37.31 0.02
C SER A 752 0.88 35.92 -0.10
N ASP A 753 1.29 35.30 1.02
CA ASP A 753 1.81 33.93 1.03
C ASP A 753 0.63 32.94 1.04
N PRO A 754 0.43 32.13 -0.03
CA PRO A 754 -0.69 31.22 -0.11
C PRO A 754 -0.69 30.14 1.00
N SER A 755 0.48 29.71 1.47
CA SER A 755 0.59 28.68 2.50
C SER A 755 0.14 29.20 3.86
N GLN A 756 0.52 30.42 4.20
CA GLN A 756 0.14 31.09 5.44
C GLN A 756 -1.35 31.42 5.43
N LEU A 757 -1.87 31.94 4.32
CA LEU A 757 -3.31 32.19 4.17
C LEU A 757 -4.12 30.89 4.27
N SER A 758 -3.63 29.79 3.70
CA SER A 758 -4.29 28.48 3.78
C SER A 758 -4.36 27.95 5.21
N PHE A 759 -3.29 28.12 6.01
CA PHE A 759 -3.33 27.79 7.44
C PHE A 759 -4.45 28.56 8.16
N ILE A 760 -4.53 29.88 7.95
CA ILE A 760 -5.53 30.73 8.60
C ILE A 760 -6.94 30.30 8.23
N LEU A 761 -7.19 30.04 6.94
CA LEU A 761 -8.50 29.63 6.46
C LEU A 761 -8.90 28.25 7.00
N ALA A 762 -8.01 27.26 6.92
CA ALA A 762 -8.29 25.92 7.45
C ALA A 762 -8.57 25.97 8.96
N ALA A 763 -7.71 26.66 9.73
CA ALA A 763 -7.88 26.82 11.16
C ALA A 763 -9.19 27.55 11.52
N ALA A 764 -9.54 28.62 10.82
CA ALA A 764 -10.76 29.38 11.06
C ALA A 764 -12.03 28.58 10.71
N ILE A 765 -12.02 27.84 9.59
CA ILE A 765 -13.13 26.98 9.16
C ILE A 765 -13.35 25.88 10.20
N LEU A 766 -12.31 25.13 10.54
CA LEU A 766 -12.39 24.03 11.52
C LEU A 766 -12.83 24.56 12.89
N ARG A 767 -12.32 25.72 13.32
CA ARG A 767 -12.77 26.35 14.57
C ARG A 767 -14.25 26.75 14.51
N ALA A 768 -14.71 27.32 13.40
CA ALA A 768 -16.13 27.66 13.23
C ALA A 768 -17.01 26.41 13.31
N GLU A 769 -16.62 25.30 12.68
CA GLU A 769 -17.34 24.02 12.75
C GLU A 769 -17.41 23.49 14.19
N THR A 770 -16.30 23.54 14.94
CA THR A 770 -16.31 23.11 16.36
C THR A 770 -17.28 23.89 17.24
N PHE A 771 -17.57 25.16 16.92
CA PHE A 771 -18.54 26.00 17.63
C PHE A 771 -19.94 26.02 16.98
N GLY A 772 -20.14 25.34 15.84
CA GLY A 772 -21.39 25.38 15.08
C GLY A 772 -21.68 26.74 14.44
N ILE A 773 -20.64 27.52 14.12
CA ILE A 773 -20.75 28.87 13.54
C ILE A 773 -20.89 28.77 12.01
N PRO A 774 -21.84 29.49 11.38
CA PRO A 774 -21.96 29.52 9.92
C PRO A 774 -20.70 30.03 9.23
N ILE A 775 -20.18 29.24 8.29
CA ILE A 775 -19.02 29.59 7.47
C ILE A 775 -19.48 30.46 6.29
N SER A 776 -18.76 31.54 6.01
CA SER A 776 -19.04 32.38 4.84
C SER A 776 -18.66 31.67 3.53
N GLU A 777 -19.49 31.76 2.49
CA GLU A 777 -19.22 31.11 1.19
C GLU A 777 -17.87 31.52 0.56
N TRP A 778 -17.47 32.79 0.71
CA TRP A 778 -16.20 33.27 0.19
C TRP A 778 -14.98 32.63 0.89
N ALA A 779 -15.14 32.11 2.11
CA ALA A 779 -14.05 31.54 2.89
C ALA A 779 -13.63 30.14 2.39
N LYS A 780 -14.49 29.49 1.60
CA LYS A 780 -14.21 28.18 0.99
C LYS A 780 -13.19 28.25 -0.16
N THR A 781 -12.81 29.45 -0.60
CA THR A 781 -11.78 29.66 -1.62
C THR A 781 -10.81 30.77 -1.21
N PRO A 782 -9.48 30.52 -1.19
CA PRO A 782 -8.49 31.56 -0.95
C PRO A 782 -8.59 32.63 -2.03
N ASN A 783 -9.06 33.82 -1.66
CA ASN A 783 -9.26 34.93 -2.57
C ASN A 783 -8.94 36.25 -1.88
N LYS A 784 -9.11 37.35 -2.60
CA LYS A 784 -8.83 38.70 -2.10
C LYS A 784 -9.67 39.08 -0.86
N LEU A 785 -10.90 38.58 -0.75
CA LEU A 785 -11.77 38.84 0.41
C LEU A 785 -11.23 38.15 1.68
N ALA A 786 -10.60 36.98 1.54
CA ALA A 786 -9.93 36.31 2.63
C ALA A 786 -8.74 37.12 3.16
N ALA A 787 -7.87 37.59 2.27
CA ALA A 787 -6.74 38.44 2.65
C ALA A 787 -7.20 39.72 3.38
N GLU A 788 -8.22 40.40 2.86
CA GLU A 788 -8.77 41.62 3.46
C GLU A 788 -9.42 41.40 4.85
N ALA A 789 -9.95 40.22 5.12
CA ALA A 789 -10.52 39.88 6.43
C ALA A 789 -9.42 39.57 7.47
N VAL A 790 -8.33 38.92 7.04
CA VAL A 790 -7.20 38.57 7.91
C VAL A 790 -6.36 39.80 8.25
N ASP A 791 -6.11 40.69 7.28
CA ASP A 791 -5.29 41.89 7.47
C ASP A 791 -5.91 42.92 8.43
N LYS A 792 -7.20 42.78 8.76
CA LYS A 792 -7.89 43.62 9.75
C LYS A 792 -7.70 43.16 11.19
N VAL A 793 -7.14 41.97 11.41
CA VAL A 793 -6.93 41.43 12.76
C VAL A 793 -5.80 42.18 13.45
N ILE A 794 -6.09 42.72 14.64
CA ILE A 794 -5.08 43.37 15.47
C ILE A 794 -4.30 42.30 16.21
N VAL A 795 -3.00 42.22 15.94
CA VAL A 795 -2.09 41.28 16.59
C VAL A 795 -1.34 42.00 17.70
N PRO A 796 -1.44 41.57 18.97
CA PRO A 796 -0.72 42.18 20.07
C PRO A 796 0.80 42.03 19.93
N ASP A 797 1.56 43.05 20.33
CA ASP A 797 3.01 42.97 20.41
C ASP A 797 3.43 41.94 21.47
N PHE A 798 4.38 41.08 21.11
CA PHE A 798 4.93 40.07 22.00
C PHE A 798 6.27 40.52 22.60
N GLN A 799 6.36 40.46 23.93
CA GLN A 799 7.61 40.66 24.67
C GLN A 799 8.03 39.35 25.36
N PRO A 800 9.21 38.79 25.03
CA PRO A 800 9.73 37.61 25.70
C PRO A 800 9.87 37.82 27.21
N LYS A 801 9.53 36.80 27.99
CA LYS A 801 9.63 36.81 29.46
C LYS A 801 10.96 36.21 29.92
N GLN A 802 11.56 36.79 30.97
CA GLN A 802 12.72 36.21 31.66
C GLN A 802 12.30 35.06 32.57
N GLY A 803 13.15 34.03 32.67
CA GLY A 803 12.94 32.91 33.61
C GLY A 803 11.96 31.83 33.14
N VAL A 804 11.49 31.88 31.89
CA VAL A 804 10.68 30.80 31.29
C VAL A 804 11.54 29.55 31.16
N LYS A 805 11.12 28.46 31.81
CA LYS A 805 11.79 27.16 31.71
C LYS A 805 11.31 26.44 30.45
N ILE A 806 12.21 26.21 29.52
CA ILE A 806 11.97 25.38 28.33
C ILE A 806 12.70 24.06 28.56
N VAL A 807 11.97 22.95 28.42
CA VAL A 807 12.53 21.60 28.62
C VAL A 807 13.47 21.28 27.45
N THR A 808 14.73 21.04 27.76
CA THR A 808 15.78 20.71 26.78
C THR A 808 16.29 19.27 26.89
N ASP A 809 15.80 18.51 27.86
CA ASP A 809 16.17 17.11 28.10
C ASP A 809 15.27 16.18 27.26
N GLU A 810 15.90 15.40 26.39
CA GLU A 810 15.27 14.39 25.53
C GLU A 810 14.67 13.23 26.31
N LYS A 811 15.06 13.03 27.57
CA LYS A 811 14.50 12.00 28.45
C LYS A 811 13.27 12.48 29.23
N ALA A 812 12.87 13.74 29.08
CA ALA A 812 11.71 14.27 29.77
C ALA A 812 10.42 13.66 29.19
N THR A 813 9.63 13.00 30.04
CA THR A 813 8.37 12.35 29.68
C THR A 813 7.15 13.27 29.75
N SER A 814 7.32 14.50 30.26
CA SER A 814 6.26 15.52 30.32
C SER A 814 6.84 16.92 30.12
N LEU A 815 6.05 17.80 29.49
CA LEU A 815 6.37 19.22 29.33
C LEU A 815 5.98 20.04 30.58
N SER A 816 5.06 19.51 31.39
CA SER A 816 4.52 20.12 32.60
C SER A 816 5.23 19.58 33.84
N SER A 817 5.94 20.43 34.58
CA SER A 817 6.47 20.03 35.88
C SER A 817 5.33 20.01 36.92
N ALA A 818 5.15 18.88 37.60
CA ALA A 818 4.27 18.79 38.77
C ALA A 818 4.65 19.86 39.81
N SER A 819 3.67 20.63 40.24
CA SER A 819 3.82 21.66 41.26
C SER A 819 3.42 21.11 42.63
N VAL A 820 3.96 21.69 43.70
CA VAL A 820 3.59 21.33 45.08
C VAL A 820 2.14 21.74 45.40
N ASP A 821 1.50 22.54 44.54
CA ASP A 821 0.20 23.18 44.78
C ASP A 821 -0.86 22.90 43.69
N ASP A 822 -0.67 21.87 42.84
CA ASP A 822 -1.59 21.58 41.72
C ASP A 822 -3.03 21.39 42.20
N ALA A 823 -3.24 20.77 43.37
CA ALA A 823 -4.57 20.59 43.95
C ALA A 823 -5.28 21.93 44.29
N ALA A 824 -4.55 22.95 44.77
CA ALA A 824 -5.15 24.25 45.06
C ALA A 824 -5.50 25.01 43.77
N VAL A 825 -4.62 24.93 42.77
CA VAL A 825 -4.85 25.53 41.45
C VAL A 825 -6.06 24.88 40.77
N ILE A 826 -6.22 23.55 40.87
CA ILE A 826 -7.38 22.82 40.35
C ILE A 826 -8.68 23.36 40.97
N GLU A 827 -8.73 23.64 42.27
CA GLU A 827 -9.93 24.22 42.89
C GLU A 827 -10.26 25.62 42.37
N GLU A 828 -9.24 26.46 42.15
CA GLU A 828 -9.43 27.79 41.53
C GLU A 828 -9.95 27.67 40.09
N LEU A 829 -9.39 26.74 39.31
CA LEU A 829 -9.81 26.47 37.94
C LEU A 829 -11.23 25.91 37.89
N ILE A 830 -11.62 25.02 38.81
CA ILE A 830 -13.00 24.52 38.92
C ILE A 830 -13.96 25.68 39.15
N ALA A 831 -13.67 26.57 40.10
CA ALA A 831 -14.51 27.73 40.37
C ALA A 831 -14.66 28.63 39.14
N LYS A 832 -13.55 28.88 38.43
CA LYS A 832 -13.56 29.65 37.18
C LYS A 832 -14.36 28.94 36.07
N LEU A 833 -14.22 27.63 35.92
CA LEU A 833 -14.95 26.84 34.93
C LEU A 833 -16.47 26.88 35.20
N GLU A 834 -16.87 26.79 36.47
CA GLU A 834 -18.27 26.95 36.87
C GLU A 834 -18.81 28.36 36.55
N GLU A 835 -18.02 29.42 36.73
CA GLU A 835 -18.41 30.78 36.35
C GLU A 835 -18.55 30.94 34.83
N VAL A 836 -17.57 30.47 34.06
CA VAL A 836 -17.60 30.51 32.60
C VAL A 836 -18.80 29.73 32.06
N SER A 837 -19.12 28.57 32.65
CA SER A 837 -20.27 27.75 32.23
C SER A 837 -21.61 28.47 32.31
N LYS A 838 -21.77 29.40 33.27
CA LYS A 838 -23.01 30.19 33.44
C LYS A 838 -23.21 31.22 32.32
N THR A 839 -22.14 31.59 31.60
CA THR A 839 -22.20 32.53 30.48
C THR A 839 -22.57 31.87 29.16
N LEU A 840 -22.61 30.53 29.12
CA LEU A 840 -22.92 29.76 27.92
C LEU A 840 -24.44 29.71 27.67
N PRO A 841 -24.88 29.72 26.40
CA PRO A 841 -26.28 29.53 26.04
C PRO A 841 -26.82 28.18 26.55
N SER A 842 -28.13 28.14 26.84
CA SER A 842 -28.80 26.87 27.19
C SER A 842 -28.69 25.88 26.03
N GLY A 843 -28.22 24.66 26.31
CA GLY A 843 -28.00 23.62 25.31
C GLY A 843 -26.72 23.81 24.47
N PHE A 844 -25.79 24.65 24.89
CA PHE A 844 -24.48 24.77 24.24
C PHE A 844 -23.77 23.41 24.20
N HIS A 845 -23.24 23.07 23.03
CA HIS A 845 -22.50 21.85 22.76
C HIS A 845 -21.49 22.16 21.65
N MET A 846 -20.30 21.60 21.74
CA MET A 846 -19.28 21.73 20.71
C MET A 846 -19.32 20.54 19.76
N ASN A 847 -18.84 20.68 18.53
CA ASN A 847 -18.73 19.58 17.58
C ASN A 847 -17.27 19.12 17.52
N PRO A 848 -16.87 18.03 18.19
CA PRO A 848 -15.52 17.49 18.04
C PRO A 848 -15.30 17.05 16.59
N ILE A 849 -14.17 17.44 16.01
CA ILE A 849 -13.79 17.07 14.65
C ILE A 849 -12.84 15.89 14.75
N GLN A 850 -13.34 14.70 14.41
CA GLN A 850 -12.48 13.53 14.23
C GLN A 850 -11.64 13.71 12.98
N PHE A 851 -10.38 13.32 13.06
CA PHE A 851 -9.51 13.39 11.91
C PHE A 851 -9.92 12.41 10.82
N GLU A 852 -10.14 12.94 9.64
CA GLU A 852 -10.33 12.17 8.42
C GLU A 852 -9.25 12.55 7.41
N LYS A 853 -8.57 11.54 6.87
CA LYS A 853 -7.48 11.70 5.90
C LYS A 853 -7.96 11.53 4.45
N ALA A 854 -9.10 10.87 4.25
CA ALA A 854 -9.68 10.62 2.93
C ALA A 854 -10.85 11.59 2.67
N PHE A 855 -10.85 12.26 1.51
CA PHE A 855 -12.04 13.02 1.08
C PHE A 855 -13.19 12.03 0.87
N THR A 856 -14.27 12.22 1.63
CA THR A 856 -15.51 11.43 1.53
C THR A 856 -16.40 11.91 0.39
#